data_AF-A0A7X7AXI5-F1
#
_entry.id   AF-A0A7X7AXI5-F1
#
_cell.length_a   1.000
_cell.length_b   1.000
_cell.length_c   1.000
_cell.angle_alpha   90.00
_cell.angle_beta   90.00
_cell.angle_gamma   90.00
#
_symmetry.space_group_name_H-M   'P 1'
#
loop_
_entity.id
_entity.type
_entity.pdbx_description
1 polymer ?
#
loop_
_entity_poly.entity_id
_entity_poly.type
_entity_poly.pdbx_seq_one_letter_code
_entity_poly.pdbx_strand_id
1 'polypeptide(L)'
;MNASISITVRESESCFHLSGGTWAYALSRATGLLERAVVRGESWLAGPVPDLRAATAVDPRAEAYHARHATADVRLVSAAPDCVVIESEGGFARVDGSPLPLVRHLRYTFAADGTVQIDVTVRARASLPLRWLSLGRGVVERSTCAFLAHEGDVAENPNTCRPACHDLASGDYDAGGRFLPWIQFGNDRGGLEVVFPHSHLAGWGWTDTCPYPTGDPLGRAGELMTVRVQAGRPSWEAFALRNLHEPVAEGWHYADTFYLSLLPGKEPRPAANDVRVWWLGPHQYSHGWRCPDEESIARWAAAGANLVIGGANWRSGDYSHPEHPEETERFIETCHRYGLKVLPYLTFTDLEFGAPAFAAHGKEWRIEPVAEFNYRTHLMCYGAEGWQEHWQREVAAAWERFPFDGLYLDFWAGKLLCRNERHGCVGPHGRFNAPGLRRMARFAASLVAQREGLLVANCNILPLAMLNNWFDIRLLGEWADPEQTDPVAQRAFYHPHRFGAANLLLVGKVPVVDQRWLGFAAAFQGTPVLSGGRTPAERELLSRRARLLASFGTGKATARTAHELPALPELEGVSASLYFREDNGEALVTLSRAAAEPASISLAVLPALCGPLPGRCLVACVETGELLGGRALAPEELPGVRLEVPGESLRTLWVKPDPGRPCLLYTLSGNERPATEWNADERTLTFTVAHPSLAAAEVMLAGPTPVTLLAGGEPVPVAGAWPAHATVPCNTEVRATFAPEPLPQLRMRFTRFDTLPEPPPLPEGYVIRPYRPGDEAGWAAVLTATGSLGQWDAQRVIRLLQGERHAVPEGSFLATWHGLPVATTCTVVGPNEETPEIGWVGVLPAHQGHRLAFP
;
A
#
# COMPACT_ATOMS: atom_id res chain seq x y z
N MET A 1 11.16 -10.54 -13.40
CA MET A 1 12.06 -9.48 -13.94
C MET A 1 12.00 -8.25 -13.05
N ASN A 2 12.71 -8.25 -11.92
CA ASN A 2 13.03 -6.98 -11.25
C ASN A 2 13.80 -6.12 -12.24
N ALA A 3 13.30 -4.93 -12.55
CA ALA A 3 14.13 -3.93 -13.21
C ALA A 3 15.32 -3.68 -12.28
N SER A 4 16.51 -4.13 -12.66
CA SER A 4 17.74 -3.67 -12.02
C SER A 4 17.67 -2.15 -12.07
N ILE A 5 17.54 -1.49 -10.93
CA ILE A 5 17.41 -0.04 -10.88
C ILE A 5 18.69 0.50 -11.52
N SER A 6 18.54 1.18 -12.65
CA SER A 6 19.67 1.69 -13.43
C SER A 6 19.56 3.19 -13.62
N ILE A 7 20.70 3.86 -13.62
CA ILE A 7 20.83 5.28 -13.91
C ILE A 7 20.95 5.46 -15.41
N THR A 8 20.06 6.27 -15.99
CA THR A 8 20.20 6.79 -17.34
C THR A 8 20.83 8.18 -17.26
N VAL A 9 21.87 8.41 -18.07
CA VAL A 9 22.51 9.72 -18.22
C VAL A 9 22.23 10.26 -19.62
N ARG A 10 21.81 11.52 -19.70
CA ARG A 10 21.67 12.26 -20.96
C ARG A 10 22.38 13.59 -20.85
N GLU A 11 23.18 13.91 -21.86
CA GLU A 11 23.90 15.18 -21.93
C GLU A 11 23.15 16.19 -22.80
N SER A 12 23.17 17.44 -22.37
CA SER A 12 22.74 18.59 -23.14
C SER A 12 23.86 19.64 -23.16
N GLU A 13 23.69 20.71 -23.93
CA GLU A 13 24.63 21.84 -23.93
C GLU A 13 24.78 22.45 -22.53
N SER A 14 23.69 22.54 -21.77
CA SER A 14 23.67 23.23 -20.48
C SER A 14 23.78 22.31 -19.26
N CYS A 15 23.36 21.03 -19.34
CA CYS A 15 23.24 20.15 -18.17
C CYS A 15 23.58 18.67 -18.45
N PHE A 16 24.00 17.96 -17.39
CA PHE A 16 23.89 16.51 -17.29
C PHE A 16 22.54 16.14 -16.64
N HIS A 17 21.72 15.35 -17.32
CA HIS A 17 20.44 14.86 -16.83
C HIS A 17 20.60 13.40 -16.40
N LEU A 18 20.27 13.10 -15.15
CA LEU A 18 20.33 11.77 -14.58
C LEU A 18 18.94 11.34 -14.14
N SER A 19 18.54 10.10 -14.44
CA SER A 19 17.24 9.58 -14.00
C SER A 19 17.28 8.08 -13.74
N GLY A 20 16.48 7.63 -12.79
CA GLY A 20 16.23 6.22 -12.48
C GLY A 20 14.85 6.07 -11.85
N GLY A 21 14.41 4.83 -11.58
CA GLY A 21 13.16 4.50 -10.87
C GLY A 21 12.06 5.57 -10.94
N THR A 22 11.94 6.34 -9.86
CA THR A 22 10.95 7.41 -9.67
C THR A 22 11.57 8.81 -9.64
N TRP A 23 12.88 8.95 -9.87
CA TRP A 23 13.65 10.16 -9.59
C TRP A 23 14.43 10.70 -10.80
N ALA A 24 14.71 11.99 -10.81
CA ALA A 24 15.60 12.63 -11.77
C ALA A 24 16.36 13.83 -11.18
N TYR A 25 17.58 14.05 -11.64
CA TYR A 25 18.44 15.20 -11.34
C TYR A 25 18.88 15.91 -12.62
N ALA A 26 19.11 17.23 -12.53
CA ALA A 26 19.85 17.97 -13.54
C ALA A 26 21.01 18.74 -12.88
N LEU A 27 22.22 18.51 -13.39
CA LEU A 27 23.45 19.16 -12.94
C LEU A 27 23.93 20.14 -14.02
N SER A 28 24.09 21.40 -13.64
CA SER A 28 24.51 22.50 -14.50
C SER A 28 25.95 22.33 -14.97
N ARG A 29 26.22 22.42 -16.27
CA ARG A 29 27.58 22.46 -16.81
C ARG A 29 28.24 23.83 -16.63
N ALA A 30 27.44 24.89 -16.46
CA ALA A 30 27.95 26.25 -16.28
C ALA A 30 28.44 26.49 -14.84
N THR A 31 27.66 26.07 -13.83
CA THR A 31 27.98 26.30 -12.41
C THR A 31 28.50 25.05 -11.71
N GLY A 32 28.21 23.86 -12.24
CA GLY A 32 28.56 22.59 -11.62
C GLY A 32 27.75 22.26 -10.36
N LEU A 33 26.53 22.82 -10.25
CA LEU A 33 25.58 22.61 -9.16
C LEU A 33 24.33 21.85 -9.64
N LEU A 34 23.63 21.16 -8.74
CA LEU A 34 22.32 20.57 -9.03
C LEU A 34 21.28 21.69 -9.13
N GLU A 35 20.66 21.86 -10.29
CA GLU A 35 19.62 22.87 -10.50
C GLU A 35 18.20 22.30 -10.37
N ARG A 36 18.07 20.96 -10.49
CA ARG A 36 16.79 20.29 -10.44
C ARG A 36 16.90 18.93 -9.74
N ALA A 37 15.92 18.63 -8.91
CA ALA A 37 15.68 17.32 -8.30
C ALA A 37 14.18 17.02 -8.38
N VAL A 38 13.80 15.91 -8.99
CA VAL A 38 12.41 15.57 -9.32
C VAL A 38 12.07 14.19 -8.81
N VAL A 39 10.88 14.04 -8.24
CA VAL A 39 10.28 12.74 -7.91
C VAL A 39 8.88 12.69 -8.48
N ARG A 40 8.56 11.64 -9.25
CA ARG A 40 7.21 11.44 -9.83
C ARG A 40 6.65 12.69 -10.54
N GLY A 41 7.54 13.44 -11.19
CA GLY A 41 7.20 14.68 -11.93
C GLY A 41 7.25 15.97 -11.12
N GLU A 42 7.31 15.92 -9.80
CA GLU A 42 7.34 17.11 -8.93
C GLU A 42 8.77 17.58 -8.67
N SER A 43 9.02 18.88 -8.84
CA SER A 43 10.34 19.50 -8.56
C SER A 43 10.46 19.90 -7.10
N TRP A 44 11.61 19.60 -6.49
CA TRP A 44 11.88 19.86 -5.07
C TRP A 44 12.82 21.04 -4.82
N LEU A 45 13.56 21.48 -5.83
CA LEU A 45 14.52 22.58 -5.69
C LEU A 45 13.93 23.89 -6.22
N ALA A 46 14.06 24.96 -5.43
CA ALA A 46 13.78 26.35 -5.84
C ALA A 46 15.07 27.15 -6.12
N GLY A 47 16.23 26.50 -6.08
CA GLY A 47 17.55 27.06 -6.34
C GLY A 47 18.62 25.96 -6.36
N PRO A 48 19.86 26.28 -6.77
CA PRO A 48 20.90 25.27 -6.93
C PRO A 48 21.36 24.65 -5.60
N VAL A 49 21.85 23.41 -5.64
CA VAL A 49 22.39 22.67 -4.48
C VAL A 49 23.69 21.95 -4.85
N PRO A 50 24.75 21.98 -4.01
CA PRO A 50 24.90 22.86 -2.85
C PRO A 50 25.25 24.30 -3.29
N ASP A 51 24.44 25.27 -2.88
CA ASP A 51 24.72 26.69 -3.14
C ASP A 51 25.69 27.25 -2.10
N LEU A 52 26.96 26.82 -2.19
CA LEU A 52 27.99 27.18 -1.22
C LEU A 52 28.15 28.70 -1.11
N ARG A 53 28.31 29.19 0.12
CA ARG A 53 28.56 30.58 0.47
C ARG A 53 29.86 30.72 1.26
N ALA A 54 30.64 31.74 0.94
CA ALA A 54 31.79 32.18 1.72
C ALA A 54 31.70 33.69 2.02
N ALA A 55 32.23 34.12 3.16
CA ALA A 55 32.33 35.54 3.51
C ALA A 55 33.51 35.83 4.43
N THR A 56 34.11 37.01 4.26
CA THR A 56 35.18 37.58 5.10
C THR A 56 34.65 38.59 6.11
N ALA A 57 33.50 39.21 5.81
CA ALA A 57 32.84 40.20 6.66
C ALA A 57 32.31 39.60 7.97
N VAL A 58 32.18 40.46 8.99
CA VAL A 58 31.57 40.09 10.28
C VAL A 58 30.14 39.60 10.06
N ASP A 59 29.28 40.41 9.44
CA ASP A 59 27.96 39.96 8.99
C ASP A 59 28.06 39.35 7.58
N PRO A 60 27.78 38.05 7.40
CA PRO A 60 27.89 37.40 6.11
C PRO A 60 26.80 37.87 5.12
N ARG A 61 25.83 38.68 5.54
CA ARG A 61 24.83 39.28 4.64
C ARG A 61 25.35 40.55 3.95
N ALA A 62 26.36 41.21 4.52
CA ALA A 62 26.94 42.43 3.96
C ALA A 62 27.82 42.14 2.74
N GLU A 63 28.61 41.08 2.80
CA GLU A 63 29.53 40.68 1.73
C GLU A 63 29.58 39.16 1.61
N ALA A 64 28.78 38.61 0.69
CA ALA A 64 28.69 37.17 0.42
C ALA A 64 29.17 36.83 -0.99
N TYR A 65 29.97 35.77 -1.07
CA TYR A 65 30.40 35.15 -2.32
C TYR A 65 29.73 33.78 -2.43
N HIS A 66 29.14 33.48 -3.58
CA HIS A 66 28.39 32.25 -3.79
C HIS A 66 28.93 31.43 -4.95
N ALA A 67 28.81 30.10 -4.84
CA ALA A 67 29.16 29.17 -5.90
C ALA A 67 28.29 29.36 -7.16
N ARG A 68 27.00 29.69 -7.01
CA ARG A 68 26.06 29.87 -8.13
C ARG A 68 26.37 31.04 -9.06
N HIS A 69 27.22 31.98 -8.62
CA HIS A 69 27.65 33.13 -9.43
C HIS A 69 29.00 32.93 -10.10
N ALA A 70 29.69 31.82 -9.83
CA ALA A 70 30.96 31.46 -10.44
C ALA A 70 30.77 30.33 -11.46
N THR A 71 31.54 30.39 -12.55
CA THR A 71 31.61 29.29 -13.53
C THR A 71 32.41 28.12 -12.97
N ALA A 72 32.16 26.92 -13.50
CA ALA A 72 32.90 25.72 -13.17
C ALA A 72 33.31 24.94 -14.43
N ASP A 73 34.41 24.19 -14.33
CA ASP A 73 34.70 23.08 -15.22
C ASP A 73 34.02 21.82 -14.68
N VAL A 74 33.24 21.14 -15.52
CA VAL A 74 32.40 20.00 -15.10
C VAL A 74 32.66 18.81 -16.01
N ARG A 75 33.03 17.69 -15.40
CA ARG A 75 33.40 16.46 -16.11
C ARG A 75 32.60 15.25 -15.63
N LEU A 76 32.12 14.45 -16.57
CA LEU A 76 31.64 13.10 -16.31
C LEU A 76 32.86 12.17 -16.14
N VAL A 77 33.04 11.63 -14.95
CA VAL A 77 34.20 10.77 -14.61
C VAL A 77 33.90 9.31 -14.92
N SER A 78 32.71 8.83 -14.57
CA SER A 78 32.25 7.48 -14.88
C SER A 78 30.73 7.42 -14.99
N ALA A 79 30.24 6.52 -15.83
CA ALA A 79 28.81 6.23 -15.96
C ALA A 79 28.60 4.71 -16.04
N ALA A 80 28.37 4.09 -14.88
CA ALA A 80 27.93 2.71 -14.76
C ALA A 80 26.41 2.66 -14.49
N PRO A 81 25.72 1.55 -14.80
CA PRO A 81 24.28 1.43 -14.58
C PRO A 81 23.85 1.68 -13.14
N ASP A 82 24.67 1.33 -12.14
CA ASP A 82 24.35 1.46 -10.73
C ASP A 82 25.00 2.69 -10.04
N CYS A 83 25.93 3.34 -10.73
CA CYS A 83 26.76 4.41 -10.19
C CYS A 83 27.25 5.38 -11.28
N VAL A 84 26.97 6.67 -11.11
CA VAL A 84 27.47 7.74 -12.00
C VAL A 84 28.27 8.73 -11.16
N VAL A 85 29.44 9.12 -11.65
CA VAL A 85 30.33 10.08 -10.98
C VAL A 85 30.54 11.29 -11.86
N ILE A 86 30.24 12.48 -11.32
CA ILE A 86 30.48 13.77 -11.96
C ILE A 86 31.33 14.63 -11.02
N GLU A 87 32.30 15.35 -11.57
CA GLU A 87 33.12 16.30 -10.81
C GLU A 87 32.98 17.72 -11.35
N SER A 88 33.08 18.70 -10.46
CA SER A 88 32.96 20.12 -10.74
C SER A 88 34.04 20.91 -10.00
N GLU A 89 34.88 21.64 -10.71
CA GLU A 89 35.85 22.58 -10.14
C GLU A 89 35.47 24.02 -10.51
N GLY A 90 35.33 24.90 -9.52
CA GLY A 90 34.96 26.29 -9.77
C GLY A 90 35.31 27.21 -8.60
N GLY A 91 34.81 28.44 -8.63
CA GLY A 91 35.11 29.45 -7.61
C GLY A 91 33.91 29.88 -6.77
N PHE A 92 34.08 31.00 -6.08
CA PHE A 92 33.02 31.77 -5.43
C PHE A 92 33.03 33.18 -6.00
N ALA A 93 31.86 33.73 -6.30
CA ALA A 93 31.74 35.08 -6.83
C ALA A 93 30.55 35.83 -6.25
N ARG A 94 30.61 37.16 -6.29
CA ARG A 94 29.46 38.04 -6.02
C ARG A 94 28.54 38.06 -7.24
N VAL A 95 27.35 38.66 -7.08
CA VAL A 95 26.38 38.84 -8.17
C VAL A 95 26.96 39.61 -9.36
N ASP A 96 27.89 40.53 -9.11
CA ASP A 96 28.60 41.30 -10.14
C ASP A 96 29.77 40.54 -10.80
N GLY A 97 30.00 39.29 -10.41
CA GLY A 97 31.08 38.44 -10.93
C GLY A 97 32.42 38.57 -10.19
N SER A 98 32.54 39.44 -9.18
CA SER A 98 33.79 39.62 -8.42
C SER A 98 34.18 38.32 -7.70
N PRO A 99 35.37 37.75 -7.96
CA PRO A 99 35.76 36.46 -7.41
C PRO A 99 36.35 36.59 -6.00
N LEU A 100 36.19 35.54 -5.20
CA LEU A 100 36.97 35.30 -3.98
C LEU A 100 38.12 34.32 -4.31
N PRO A 101 39.33 34.48 -3.74
CA PRO A 101 40.47 33.60 -4.03
C PRO A 101 40.35 32.23 -3.31
N LEU A 102 39.20 31.58 -3.47
CA LEU A 102 38.90 30.21 -3.06
C LEU A 102 38.48 29.40 -4.28
N VAL A 103 38.96 28.17 -4.36
CA VAL A 103 38.52 27.17 -5.34
C VAL A 103 37.74 26.10 -4.62
N ARG A 104 36.59 25.70 -5.17
CA ARG A 104 35.79 24.57 -4.73
C ARG A 104 35.94 23.42 -5.72
N HIS A 105 35.97 22.21 -5.19
CA HIS A 105 35.85 20.97 -5.93
C HIS A 105 34.69 20.17 -5.34
N LEU A 106 33.76 19.78 -6.20
CA LEU A 106 32.57 18.99 -5.86
C LEU A 106 32.63 17.67 -6.61
N ARG A 107 32.54 16.56 -5.87
CA ARG A 107 32.38 15.23 -6.46
C ARG A 107 31.00 14.70 -6.12
N TYR A 108 30.21 14.44 -7.15
CA TYR A 108 28.88 13.85 -7.03
C TYR A 108 28.96 12.37 -7.39
N THR A 109 28.58 11.51 -6.45
CA THR A 109 28.42 10.06 -6.69
C THR A 109 26.94 9.72 -6.61
N PHE A 110 26.29 9.61 -7.77
CA PHE A 110 24.89 9.24 -7.91
C PHE A 110 24.74 7.72 -7.87
N ALA A 111 23.79 7.23 -7.08
CA ALA A 111 23.44 5.83 -7.00
C ALA A 111 22.03 5.58 -7.58
N ALA A 112 21.79 4.33 -7.99
CA ALA A 112 20.54 3.92 -8.63
C ALA A 112 19.28 4.20 -7.81
N ASP A 113 19.37 4.24 -6.49
CA ASP A 113 18.27 4.53 -5.55
C ASP A 113 17.94 6.02 -5.42
N GLY A 114 18.57 6.90 -6.22
CA GLY A 114 18.34 8.34 -6.15
C GLY A 114 19.05 9.02 -4.98
N THR A 115 19.99 8.34 -4.32
CA THR A 115 20.91 8.98 -3.37
C THR A 115 22.13 9.54 -4.11
N VAL A 116 22.54 10.75 -3.75
CA VAL A 116 23.77 11.40 -4.22
C VAL A 116 24.67 11.68 -3.03
N GLN A 117 25.88 11.12 -3.03
CA GLN A 117 26.94 11.55 -2.14
C GLN A 117 27.64 12.77 -2.76
N ILE A 118 27.82 13.83 -1.97
CA ILE A 118 28.43 15.08 -2.39
C ILE A 118 29.66 15.33 -1.52
N ASP A 119 30.84 15.07 -2.08
CA ASP A 119 32.11 15.40 -1.43
C ASP A 119 32.50 16.84 -1.80
N VAL A 120 32.67 17.67 -0.78
CA VAL A 120 32.97 19.10 -0.89
C VAL A 120 34.41 19.30 -0.47
N THR A 121 35.22 19.91 -1.34
CA THR A 121 36.57 20.38 -1.00
C THR A 121 36.69 21.86 -1.34
N VAL A 122 37.27 22.65 -0.44
CA VAL A 122 37.55 24.08 -0.68
C VAL A 122 39.03 24.34 -0.40
N ARG A 123 39.70 25.09 -1.27
CA ARG A 123 41.13 25.42 -1.17
C ARG A 123 41.34 26.92 -1.35
N ALA A 124 42.27 27.50 -0.60
CA ALA A 124 42.64 28.89 -0.78
C ALA A 124 43.74 29.04 -1.85
N ARG A 125 43.60 30.06 -2.71
CA ARG A 125 44.58 30.43 -3.75
C ARG A 125 45.42 31.65 -3.37
N ALA A 126 44.99 32.40 -2.36
CA ALA A 126 45.71 33.54 -1.81
C ALA A 126 45.34 33.71 -0.34
N SER A 127 46.04 34.59 0.36
CA SER A 127 45.74 34.88 1.76
C SER A 127 44.45 35.69 1.92
N LEU A 128 43.55 35.25 2.80
CA LEU A 128 42.34 36.01 3.18
C LEU A 128 41.86 35.65 4.60
N PRO A 129 41.18 36.58 5.30
CA PRO A 129 40.56 36.31 6.59
C PRO A 129 39.16 35.71 6.39
N LEU A 130 39.07 34.40 6.17
CA LEU A 130 37.79 33.72 6.00
C LEU A 130 37.03 33.72 7.33
N ARG A 131 35.74 34.05 7.32
CA ARG A 131 34.91 34.01 8.54
C ARG A 131 33.74 33.04 8.45
N TRP A 132 33.22 32.86 7.24
CA TRP A 132 32.06 32.03 6.96
C TRP A 132 32.33 31.14 5.77
N LEU A 133 32.00 29.87 5.90
CA LEU A 133 32.00 28.90 4.82
C LEU A 133 30.87 27.91 5.05
N SER A 134 29.95 27.77 4.11
CA SER A 134 28.95 26.71 4.16
C SER A 134 29.51 25.39 3.64
N LEU A 135 29.13 24.27 4.26
CA LEU A 135 29.27 22.92 3.69
C LEU A 135 28.21 22.66 2.63
N GLY A 136 26.99 23.14 2.84
CA GLY A 136 25.87 22.96 1.93
C GLY A 136 24.74 23.93 2.24
N ARG A 137 24.01 24.31 1.20
CA ARG A 137 22.83 25.17 1.30
C ARG A 137 21.83 24.81 0.21
N GLY A 138 20.56 24.88 0.54
CA GLY A 138 19.48 24.62 -0.41
C GLY A 138 18.18 25.35 -0.05
N VAL A 139 17.35 25.52 -1.07
CA VAL A 139 16.00 26.09 -0.96
C VAL A 139 15.03 25.13 -1.63
N VAL A 140 13.93 24.82 -0.94
CA VAL A 140 12.94 23.84 -1.38
C VAL A 140 11.76 24.55 -2.02
N GLU A 141 11.19 23.93 -3.05
CA GLU A 141 10.01 24.43 -3.74
C GLU A 141 8.79 24.47 -2.81
N ARG A 142 8.22 25.67 -2.64
CA ARG A 142 7.12 25.91 -1.70
C ARG A 142 5.86 25.17 -2.13
N SER A 143 5.56 25.13 -3.42
CA SER A 143 4.35 24.48 -3.92
C SER A 143 4.37 22.96 -3.74
N THR A 144 5.55 22.37 -3.55
CA THR A 144 5.73 20.91 -3.46
C THR A 144 5.79 20.43 -2.02
N CYS A 145 6.39 21.20 -1.11
CA CYS A 145 6.63 20.77 0.27
C CYS A 145 5.44 21.05 1.19
N ALA A 146 4.87 20.00 1.80
CA ALA A 146 3.74 20.10 2.73
C ALA A 146 4.16 19.99 4.20
N PHE A 147 5.21 19.22 4.50
CA PHE A 147 5.73 19.07 5.86
C PHE A 147 7.26 19.01 5.85
N LEU A 148 7.83 19.30 7.02
CA LEU A 148 9.24 19.21 7.32
C LEU A 148 9.43 18.25 8.50
N ALA A 149 10.44 17.39 8.42
CA ALA A 149 10.89 16.60 9.54
C ALA A 149 12.41 16.67 9.69
N HIS A 150 12.92 16.62 10.91
CA HIS A 150 14.36 16.57 11.16
C HIS A 150 14.66 15.91 12.50
N GLU A 151 15.90 15.47 12.69
CA GLU A 151 16.37 15.01 14.00
C GLU A 151 16.45 16.17 15.00
N GLY A 152 16.28 15.88 16.29
CA GLY A 152 16.72 16.82 17.33
C GLY A 152 18.23 17.10 17.26
N ASP A 153 18.70 18.14 17.96
CA ASP A 153 20.14 18.40 18.05
C ASP A 153 20.83 17.28 18.85
N VAL A 154 21.59 16.44 18.13
CA VAL A 154 22.22 15.27 18.77
C VAL A 154 23.42 15.66 19.64
N ALA A 155 23.85 16.92 19.58
CA ALA A 155 24.78 17.47 20.56
C ALA A 155 24.16 17.55 21.96
N GLU A 156 22.84 17.70 22.06
CA GLU A 156 22.10 17.76 23.33
C GLU A 156 21.59 16.37 23.75
N ASN A 157 21.12 15.56 22.79
CA ASN A 157 20.63 14.21 23.04
C ASN A 157 21.15 13.23 21.98
N PRO A 158 22.04 12.28 22.32
CA PRO A 158 22.67 11.39 21.35
C PRO A 158 21.74 10.30 20.80
N ASN A 159 20.49 10.20 21.28
CA ASN A 159 19.52 9.26 20.72
C ASN A 159 19.04 9.77 19.36
N THR A 160 18.90 8.84 18.43
CA THR A 160 18.48 9.14 17.04
C THR A 160 17.08 8.59 16.78
N CYS A 161 16.51 8.91 15.61
CA CYS A 161 15.17 8.52 15.18
C CYS A 161 14.07 8.96 16.16
N ARG A 162 14.18 10.21 16.66
CA ARG A 162 13.13 10.89 17.41
C ARG A 162 12.77 12.19 16.68
N PRO A 163 12.27 12.10 15.44
CA PRO A 163 12.09 13.26 14.59
C PRO A 163 11.06 14.23 15.15
N ALA A 164 11.36 15.52 15.04
CA ALA A 164 10.35 16.56 15.08
C ALA A 164 9.68 16.64 13.70
N CYS A 165 8.35 16.75 13.66
CA CYS A 165 7.56 16.89 12.45
C CYS A 165 6.75 18.17 12.50
N HIS A 166 6.72 18.90 11.39
CA HIS A 166 6.09 20.20 11.29
C HIS A 166 5.27 20.28 10.01
N ASP A 167 3.98 20.59 10.16
CA ASP A 167 3.10 20.92 9.03
C ASP A 167 3.40 22.36 8.58
N LEU A 168 3.77 22.54 7.32
CA LEU A 168 4.14 23.85 6.77
C LEU A 168 2.92 24.76 6.56
N ALA A 169 1.71 24.22 6.59
CA ALA A 169 0.49 25.04 6.64
C ALA A 169 0.36 25.83 7.94
N SER A 170 1.08 25.43 9.01
CA SER A 170 1.03 26.08 10.33
C SER A 170 1.80 27.40 10.41
N GLY A 171 2.62 27.74 9.40
CA GLY A 171 3.31 29.03 9.30
C GLY A 171 4.83 28.93 9.23
N ASP A 172 5.49 30.02 9.62
CA ASP A 172 6.95 30.12 9.62
C ASP A 172 7.58 29.22 10.69
N TYR A 173 8.81 28.78 10.43
CA TYR A 173 9.57 27.87 11.28
C TYR A 173 11.06 28.24 11.26
N ASP A 174 11.73 28.19 12.40
CA ASP A 174 13.18 28.43 12.49
C ASP A 174 13.76 27.50 13.55
N ALA A 175 14.65 26.61 13.13
CA ALA A 175 15.40 25.75 14.02
C ALA A 175 16.87 25.70 13.61
N GLY A 176 17.72 25.52 14.61
CA GLY A 176 19.15 25.33 14.42
C GLY A 176 19.72 24.50 15.54
N GLY A 177 20.84 23.85 15.24
CA GLY A 177 21.54 22.97 16.17
C GLY A 177 23.02 22.87 15.85
N ARG A 178 23.79 22.36 16.81
CA ARG A 178 25.22 22.05 16.64
C ARG A 178 25.41 20.85 15.74
N PHE A 179 24.54 19.84 15.84
CA PHE A 179 24.56 18.73 14.90
C PHE A 179 23.14 18.19 14.66
N LEU A 180 22.61 18.47 13.47
CA LEU A 180 21.33 17.96 12.99
C LEU A 180 21.61 16.92 11.87
N PRO A 181 21.79 15.64 12.18
CA PRO A 181 22.37 14.67 11.24
C PRO A 181 21.54 14.45 9.96
N TRP A 182 20.25 14.78 9.97
CA TRP A 182 19.42 14.71 8.77
C TRP A 182 18.21 15.67 8.84
N ILE A 183 17.73 16.05 7.65
CA ILE A 183 16.53 16.88 7.45
C ILE A 183 15.76 16.30 6.26
N GLN A 184 14.45 16.18 6.37
CA GLN A 184 13.55 15.72 5.31
C GLN A 184 12.47 16.77 5.03
N PHE A 185 12.28 17.07 3.76
CA PHE A 185 11.20 17.88 3.21
C PHE A 185 10.27 16.93 2.44
N GLY A 186 8.96 17.01 2.65
CA GLY A 186 8.06 16.00 2.10
C GLY A 186 6.63 16.47 1.84
N ASN A 187 5.92 15.65 1.07
CA ASN A 187 4.47 15.68 0.84
C ASN A 187 3.95 14.24 0.73
N ASP A 188 2.67 14.01 0.43
CA ASP A 188 2.12 12.66 0.37
C ASP A 188 2.72 11.74 -0.70
N ARG A 189 3.37 12.31 -1.73
CA ARG A 189 3.83 11.57 -2.92
C ARG A 189 5.33 11.36 -2.97
N GLY A 190 6.12 12.18 -2.27
CA GLY A 190 7.57 12.08 -2.24
C GLY A 190 8.25 13.00 -1.22
N GLY A 191 9.54 13.24 -1.44
CA GLY A 191 10.36 14.11 -0.62
C GLY A 191 11.79 14.29 -1.10
N LEU A 192 12.48 15.18 -0.38
CA LEU A 192 13.90 15.46 -0.46
C LEU A 192 14.52 15.36 0.94
N GLU A 193 15.56 14.57 1.07
CA GLU A 193 16.31 14.38 2.30
C GLU A 193 17.75 14.86 2.15
N VAL A 194 18.29 15.42 3.23
CA VAL A 194 19.70 15.81 3.35
C VAL A 194 20.29 15.15 4.59
N VAL A 195 21.46 14.51 4.48
CA VAL A 195 22.10 13.76 5.56
C VAL A 195 23.56 14.17 5.73
N PHE A 196 23.97 14.41 6.98
CA PHE A 196 25.30 14.86 7.39
C PHE A 196 25.94 13.83 8.34
N PRO A 197 26.95 13.07 7.87
CA PRO A 197 27.55 11.99 8.66
C PRO A 197 28.55 12.46 9.71
N HIS A 198 29.23 13.60 9.50
CA HIS A 198 30.36 14.03 10.31
C HIS A 198 30.01 15.28 11.13
N SER A 199 30.43 15.27 12.40
CA SER A 199 30.20 16.40 13.31
C SER A 199 31.46 17.17 13.70
N HIS A 200 32.65 16.71 13.28
CA HIS A 200 33.94 17.16 13.82
C HIS A 200 34.73 18.05 12.86
N LEU A 201 34.27 18.17 11.61
CA LEU A 201 34.96 18.91 10.57
C LEU A 201 34.53 20.38 10.54
N ALA A 202 33.42 20.72 11.20
CA ALA A 202 32.88 22.07 11.25
C ALA A 202 33.40 22.84 12.48
N GLY A 203 33.77 24.11 12.27
CA GLY A 203 34.22 25.03 13.30
C GLY A 203 33.28 26.23 13.49
N TRP A 204 33.21 26.76 14.71
CA TRP A 204 32.44 27.97 14.98
C TRP A 204 33.10 28.86 16.03
N GLY A 205 32.78 30.16 15.97
CA GLY A 205 33.22 31.16 16.94
C GLY A 205 32.07 31.84 17.66
N TRP A 206 32.36 32.40 18.84
CA TRP A 206 31.49 33.30 19.59
C TRP A 206 32.24 34.58 19.93
N THR A 207 31.58 35.73 19.77
CA THR A 207 32.20 37.04 20.02
C THR A 207 31.52 37.70 21.23
N ASP A 208 32.24 37.78 22.34
CA ASP A 208 31.79 38.34 23.64
C ASP A 208 31.34 39.80 23.54
N THR A 209 32.09 40.61 22.80
CA THR A 209 31.89 42.07 22.68
C THR A 209 31.46 42.48 21.26
N CYS A 210 30.33 41.96 20.79
CA CYS A 210 29.81 42.26 19.45
C CYS A 210 28.45 43.00 19.48
N PRO A 211 28.06 43.68 18.39
CA PRO A 211 26.77 44.39 18.32
C PRO A 211 25.54 43.45 18.26
N TYR A 212 25.76 42.13 18.18
CA TYR A 212 24.71 41.12 18.15
C TYR A 212 24.54 40.50 19.54
N PRO A 213 23.33 40.56 20.16
CA PRO A 213 23.09 40.05 21.50
C PRO A 213 23.46 38.57 21.70
N THR A 214 23.48 37.79 20.62
CA THR A 214 23.79 36.36 20.59
C THR A 214 25.27 36.05 20.36
N GLY A 215 26.13 37.07 20.16
CA GLY A 215 27.52 36.87 19.79
C GLY A 215 27.75 36.44 18.33
N ASP A 216 26.67 36.32 17.54
CA ASP A 216 26.65 35.80 16.17
C ASP A 216 25.59 36.55 15.33
N PRO A 217 25.95 37.15 14.17
CA PRO A 217 25.02 37.87 13.32
C PRO A 217 23.81 37.04 12.84
N LEU A 218 23.97 35.73 12.66
CA LEU A 218 22.97 34.86 12.05
C LEU A 218 21.98 34.23 13.05
N GLY A 219 22.08 34.56 14.34
CA GLY A 219 21.26 33.96 15.39
C GLY A 219 22.12 33.45 16.52
N ARG A 220 21.88 32.22 17.00
CA ARG A 220 22.62 31.67 18.14
C ARG A 220 23.99 31.16 17.71
N ALA A 221 25.03 31.50 18.46
CA ALA A 221 26.37 31.00 18.19
C ALA A 221 26.43 29.47 18.28
N GLY A 222 27.14 28.84 17.33
CA GLY A 222 27.31 27.39 17.28
C GLY A 222 26.19 26.59 16.62
N GLU A 223 25.17 27.24 16.06
CA GLU A 223 24.20 26.55 15.17
C GLU A 223 24.87 26.19 13.83
N LEU A 224 25.63 25.11 13.79
CA LEU A 224 26.31 24.67 12.57
C LEU A 224 25.34 24.19 11.49
N MET A 225 24.08 23.96 11.84
CA MET A 225 23.02 23.62 10.92
C MET A 225 21.76 24.40 11.25
N THR A 226 21.09 24.90 10.21
CA THR A 226 19.84 25.64 10.34
C THR A 226 18.82 25.17 9.31
N VAL A 227 17.56 25.16 9.70
CA VAL A 227 16.41 24.89 8.85
C VAL A 227 15.36 25.96 9.10
N ARG A 228 14.86 26.57 8.02
CA ARG A 228 13.99 27.74 8.10
C ARG A 228 12.87 27.65 7.08
N VAL A 229 11.69 28.05 7.49
CA VAL A 229 10.53 28.30 6.65
C VAL A 229 10.17 29.76 6.86
N GLN A 230 10.40 30.57 5.82
CA GLN A 230 10.11 32.01 5.85
C GLN A 230 9.21 32.34 4.67
N ALA A 231 8.07 32.99 4.94
CA ALA A 231 7.04 33.25 3.94
C ALA A 231 6.64 31.95 3.19
N GLY A 232 6.58 30.84 3.92
CA GLY A 232 6.27 29.51 3.41
C GLY A 232 7.35 28.86 2.52
N ARG A 233 8.56 29.44 2.42
CA ARG A 233 9.64 28.86 1.61
C ARG A 233 10.65 28.14 2.50
N PRO A 234 10.75 26.79 2.43
CA PRO A 234 11.70 26.05 3.24
C PRO A 234 13.13 26.19 2.70
N SER A 235 14.09 26.26 3.59
CA SER A 235 15.52 26.35 3.28
C SER A 235 16.35 25.74 4.39
N TRP A 236 17.58 25.36 4.06
CA TRP A 236 18.53 24.82 5.02
C TRP A 236 19.95 25.29 4.69
N GLU A 237 20.78 25.37 5.72
CA GLU A 237 22.20 25.70 5.59
C GLU A 237 23.01 24.94 6.65
N ALA A 238 24.08 24.28 6.21
CA ALA A 238 25.09 23.65 7.04
C ALA A 238 26.42 24.37 6.87
N PHE A 239 27.13 24.63 7.97
CA PHE A 239 28.36 25.41 8.01
C PHE A 239 29.59 24.53 8.19
N ALA A 240 30.62 24.80 7.39
CA ALA A 240 31.98 24.35 7.62
C ALA A 240 32.70 25.29 8.61
N LEU A 241 32.51 26.60 8.44
CA LEU A 241 33.00 27.65 9.34
C LEU A 241 31.85 28.62 9.63
N ARG A 242 31.50 28.81 10.91
CA ARG A 242 30.46 29.76 11.35
C ARG A 242 31.03 30.81 12.31
N ASN A 243 31.07 32.07 11.88
CA ASN A 243 31.57 33.18 12.67
C ASN A 243 32.99 32.97 13.26
N LEU A 244 33.87 32.28 12.54
CA LEU A 244 35.21 31.93 13.01
C LEU A 244 36.27 32.65 12.17
N HIS A 245 37.06 33.53 12.77
CA HIS A 245 38.12 34.24 12.04
C HIS A 245 39.30 33.31 11.73
N GLU A 246 39.30 32.76 10.53
CA GLU A 246 40.28 31.78 10.06
C GLU A 246 41.21 32.45 9.02
N PRO A 247 42.48 32.71 9.36
CA PRO A 247 43.46 33.17 8.39
C PRO A 247 43.85 32.02 7.46
N VAL A 248 43.38 32.05 6.22
CA VAL A 248 43.71 31.03 5.21
C VAL A 248 44.72 31.56 4.22
N ALA A 249 45.55 30.68 3.65
CA ALA A 249 46.58 30.99 2.65
C ALA A 249 46.74 29.80 1.69
N GLU A 250 47.60 29.95 0.66
CA GLU A 250 47.91 28.85 -0.26
C GLU A 250 48.39 27.60 0.52
N GLY A 251 47.72 26.47 0.29
CA GLY A 251 47.91 25.22 1.05
C GLY A 251 46.79 24.91 2.06
N TRP A 252 46.01 25.91 2.48
CA TRP A 252 44.81 25.68 3.28
C TRP A 252 43.75 24.93 2.46
N HIS A 253 43.13 23.94 3.09
CA HIS A 253 42.00 23.23 2.51
C HIS A 253 41.00 22.78 3.58
N TYR A 254 39.74 22.67 3.17
CA TYR A 254 38.65 22.04 3.90
C TYR A 254 38.07 20.91 3.06
N ALA A 255 37.69 19.80 3.68
CA ALA A 255 37.01 18.70 3.01
C ALA A 255 35.99 18.03 3.93
N ASP A 256 34.78 17.78 3.41
CA ASP A 256 33.72 17.03 4.09
C ASP A 256 32.71 16.49 3.06
N THR A 257 31.76 15.67 3.50
CA THR A 257 30.77 14.98 2.67
C THR A 257 29.39 15.09 3.29
N PHE A 258 28.38 15.31 2.46
CA PHE A 258 26.98 15.12 2.84
C PHE A 258 26.22 14.38 1.73
N TYR A 259 24.98 13.98 2.01
CA TYR A 259 24.15 13.24 1.06
C TYR A 259 22.86 14.00 0.79
N LEU A 260 22.39 13.87 -0.45
CA LEU A 260 21.07 14.25 -0.89
C LEU A 260 20.34 12.96 -1.30
N SER A 261 19.13 12.72 -0.83
CA SER A 261 18.35 11.55 -1.27
C SER A 261 16.94 11.95 -1.64
N LEU A 262 16.48 11.48 -2.79
CA LEU A 262 15.07 11.57 -3.16
C LEU A 262 14.30 10.35 -2.65
N LEU A 263 13.04 10.57 -2.31
CA LEU A 263 12.12 9.50 -1.90
C LEU A 263 10.74 9.66 -2.55
N PRO A 264 10.12 8.56 -3.03
CA PRO A 264 10.75 7.24 -3.11
C PRO A 264 11.81 7.20 -4.22
N GLY A 265 12.78 6.29 -4.10
CA GLY A 265 13.76 5.99 -5.16
C GLY A 265 13.28 4.92 -6.15
N LYS A 266 12.24 4.16 -5.78
CA LYS A 266 11.63 3.09 -6.57
C LYS A 266 10.12 3.03 -6.34
N GLU A 267 9.39 2.42 -7.26
CA GLU A 267 7.99 2.07 -7.01
C GLU A 267 7.88 0.86 -6.07
N PRO A 268 6.84 0.80 -5.20
CA PRO A 268 6.56 -0.39 -4.39
C PRO A 268 6.41 -1.64 -5.25
N ARG A 269 6.94 -2.77 -4.79
CA ARG A 269 6.77 -4.07 -5.48
C ARG A 269 5.33 -4.57 -5.22
N PRO A 270 4.52 -4.85 -6.26
CA PRO A 270 3.17 -5.39 -6.05
C PRO A 270 3.14 -6.64 -5.18
N ALA A 271 4.11 -7.54 -5.31
CA ALA A 271 4.24 -8.74 -4.49
C ALA A 271 4.35 -8.47 -2.98
N ALA A 272 4.81 -7.28 -2.57
CA ALA A 272 4.87 -6.88 -1.17
C ALA A 272 3.49 -6.57 -0.57
N ASN A 273 2.47 -6.31 -1.39
CA ASN A 273 1.09 -6.07 -0.94
C ASN A 273 0.36 -7.33 -0.45
N ASP A 274 0.88 -8.52 -0.73
CA ASP A 274 0.28 -9.80 -0.32
C ASP A 274 1.05 -10.46 0.84
N VAL A 275 1.91 -9.74 1.56
CA VAL A 275 2.61 -10.35 2.69
C VAL A 275 1.66 -10.59 3.86
N ARG A 276 1.47 -11.86 4.21
CA ARG A 276 0.59 -12.33 5.29
C ARG A 276 1.43 -13.14 6.25
N VAL A 277 1.89 -12.46 7.30
CA VAL A 277 3.01 -12.92 8.13
C VAL A 277 2.55 -13.72 9.34
N TRP A 278 3.14 -14.90 9.49
CA TRP A 278 3.22 -15.59 10.77
C TRP A 278 4.59 -15.35 11.42
N TRP A 279 4.60 -14.76 12.60
CA TRP A 279 5.82 -14.39 13.30
C TRP A 279 6.12 -15.38 14.42
N LEU A 280 7.24 -16.11 14.31
CA LEU A 280 7.56 -17.27 15.14
C LEU A 280 8.67 -17.02 16.15
N GLY A 281 9.75 -16.34 15.74
CA GLY A 281 11.03 -16.34 16.47
C GLY A 281 11.87 -17.60 16.21
N PRO A 282 12.94 -17.84 17.00
CA PRO A 282 13.39 -16.99 18.10
C PRO A 282 14.08 -15.72 17.57
N HIS A 283 13.93 -14.59 18.27
CA HIS A 283 14.58 -13.31 17.91
C HIS A 283 16.02 -13.21 18.42
N GLN A 284 16.36 -14.04 19.40
CA GLN A 284 17.71 -14.20 19.90
C GLN A 284 17.95 -15.69 20.08
N TYR A 285 19.21 -16.12 20.03
CA TYR A 285 19.56 -17.52 20.28
C TYR A 285 18.84 -18.05 21.52
N SER A 286 18.20 -19.20 21.46
CA SER A 286 17.52 -19.78 22.62
C SER A 286 17.95 -21.22 22.77
N HIS A 287 18.63 -21.54 23.88
CA HIS A 287 19.14 -22.87 24.11
C HIS A 287 17.99 -23.88 24.19
N GLY A 288 18.06 -24.95 23.40
CA GLY A 288 17.05 -26.01 23.38
C GLY A 288 15.76 -25.63 22.65
N TRP A 289 15.75 -24.52 21.90
CA TRP A 289 14.65 -24.21 20.98
C TRP A 289 14.59 -25.28 19.86
N ARG A 290 13.38 -25.52 19.36
CA ARG A 290 13.09 -26.47 18.29
C ARG A 290 12.17 -25.81 17.28
N CYS A 291 12.34 -26.16 16.01
CA CYS A 291 11.44 -25.73 14.96
C CYS A 291 10.04 -26.33 15.21
N PRO A 292 8.97 -25.59 14.90
CA PRO A 292 7.61 -26.11 15.01
C PRO A 292 7.37 -27.31 14.10
N ASP A 293 6.41 -28.15 14.52
CA ASP A 293 5.98 -29.32 13.78
C ASP A 293 5.13 -28.98 12.55
N GLU A 294 4.92 -30.00 11.71
CA GLU A 294 4.14 -29.88 10.48
C GLU A 294 2.68 -29.48 10.76
N GLU A 295 2.08 -29.93 11.87
CA GLU A 295 0.72 -29.54 12.26
C GLU A 295 0.62 -28.03 12.51
N SER A 296 1.62 -27.44 13.18
CA SER A 296 1.69 -26.00 13.38
C SER A 296 1.80 -25.25 12.06
N ILE A 297 2.70 -25.69 11.17
CA ILE A 297 2.88 -25.08 9.84
C ILE A 297 1.58 -25.14 9.03
N ALA A 298 0.91 -26.29 9.01
CA ALA A 298 -0.37 -26.50 8.34
C ALA A 298 -1.45 -25.54 8.87
N ARG A 299 -1.50 -25.31 10.19
CA ARG A 299 -2.44 -24.34 10.82
C ARG A 299 -2.15 -22.91 10.40
N TRP A 300 -0.89 -22.50 10.26
CA TRP A 300 -0.54 -21.14 9.84
C TRP A 300 -0.95 -20.89 8.39
N ALA A 301 -0.68 -21.85 7.49
CA ALA A 301 -1.14 -21.79 6.11
C ALA A 301 -2.67 -21.72 6.04
N ALA A 302 -3.37 -22.56 6.81
CA ALA A 302 -4.84 -22.52 6.88
C ALA A 302 -5.36 -21.16 7.41
N ALA A 303 -4.65 -20.50 8.32
CA ALA A 303 -4.98 -19.14 8.79
C ALA A 303 -4.74 -18.04 7.73
N GLY A 304 -4.26 -18.40 6.54
CA GLY A 304 -4.01 -17.48 5.44
C GLY A 304 -2.63 -16.84 5.45
N ALA A 305 -1.68 -17.32 6.25
CA ALA A 305 -0.29 -16.90 6.15
C ALA A 305 0.33 -17.37 4.82
N ASN A 306 1.26 -16.59 4.26
CA ASN A 306 2.10 -17.00 3.13
C ASN A 306 3.59 -16.73 3.37
N LEU A 307 3.93 -16.21 4.55
CA LEU A 307 5.28 -15.82 4.92
C LEU A 307 5.48 -16.09 6.42
N VAL A 308 6.60 -16.72 6.77
CA VAL A 308 7.06 -16.92 8.14
C VAL A 308 8.31 -16.08 8.38
N ILE A 309 8.34 -15.34 9.50
CA ILE A 309 9.54 -14.65 9.98
C ILE A 309 10.09 -15.42 11.19
N GLY A 310 11.34 -15.89 11.09
CA GLY A 310 12.03 -16.71 12.09
C GLY A 310 12.47 -18.06 11.54
N GLY A 311 12.47 -19.09 12.40
CA GLY A 311 12.74 -20.48 11.98
C GLY A 311 14.21 -20.90 11.98
N ALA A 312 15.14 -20.00 12.32
CA ALA A 312 16.56 -20.31 12.47
C ALA A 312 17.05 -19.89 13.86
N ASN A 313 17.70 -20.82 14.59
CA ASN A 313 18.23 -20.57 15.93
C ASN A 313 19.75 -20.48 15.90
N TRP A 314 20.26 -19.26 15.80
CA TRP A 314 21.70 -18.94 15.76
C TRP A 314 22.02 -17.78 16.69
N ARG A 315 23.31 -17.60 17.00
CA ARG A 315 23.80 -16.44 17.75
C ARG A 315 23.85 -15.22 16.83
N SER A 316 23.51 -14.05 17.38
CA SER A 316 23.57 -12.82 16.58
C SER A 316 25.02 -12.52 16.17
N GLY A 317 25.24 -12.26 14.88
CA GLY A 317 26.57 -12.10 14.27
C GLY A 317 27.31 -13.41 13.98
N ASP A 318 26.66 -14.57 14.11
CA ASP A 318 27.19 -15.91 13.78
C ASP A 318 26.10 -16.74 13.08
N TYR A 319 25.61 -16.20 11.96
CA TYR A 319 24.41 -16.67 11.27
C TYR A 319 24.64 -17.91 10.42
N SER A 320 25.89 -18.21 10.08
CA SER A 320 26.23 -19.40 9.29
C SER A 320 26.22 -20.71 10.10
N HIS A 321 26.12 -20.61 11.44
CA HIS A 321 26.18 -21.73 12.38
C HIS A 321 24.93 -21.83 13.29
N PRO A 322 23.74 -22.17 12.75
CA PRO A 322 22.59 -22.46 13.60
C PRO A 322 22.83 -23.71 14.45
N GLU A 323 22.19 -23.76 15.63
CA GLU A 323 22.34 -24.86 16.61
C GLU A 323 21.94 -26.22 16.00
N HIS A 324 20.87 -26.24 15.20
CA HIS A 324 20.33 -27.43 14.54
C HIS A 324 20.08 -27.18 13.05
N PRO A 325 21.11 -27.29 12.19
CA PRO A 325 21.00 -26.95 10.77
C PRO A 325 20.05 -27.87 9.99
N GLU A 326 20.10 -29.19 10.23
CA GLU A 326 19.21 -30.15 9.55
C GLU A 326 17.73 -29.92 9.89
N GLU A 327 17.46 -29.50 11.13
CA GLU A 327 16.12 -29.15 11.57
C GLU A 327 15.62 -27.86 10.90
N THR A 328 16.51 -26.88 10.73
CA THR A 328 16.23 -25.63 10.00
C THR A 328 15.90 -25.92 8.54
N GLU A 329 16.66 -26.78 7.87
CA GLU A 329 16.42 -27.18 6.48
C GLU A 329 15.05 -27.88 6.32
N ARG A 330 14.76 -28.89 7.15
CA ARG A 330 13.46 -29.59 7.15
C ARG A 330 12.29 -28.66 7.43
N PHE A 331 12.48 -27.66 8.30
CA PHE A 331 11.48 -26.65 8.59
C PHE A 331 11.15 -25.80 7.36
N ILE A 332 12.19 -25.32 6.64
CA ILE A 332 12.02 -24.54 5.41
C ILE A 332 11.31 -25.37 4.34
N GLU A 333 11.77 -26.60 4.10
CA GLU A 333 11.14 -27.53 3.16
C GLU A 333 9.66 -27.76 3.48
N THR A 334 9.35 -27.94 4.76
CA THR A 334 7.95 -28.13 5.19
C THR A 334 7.13 -26.87 4.96
N CYS A 335 7.64 -25.69 5.28
CA CYS A 335 6.98 -24.43 4.97
C CYS A 335 6.68 -24.29 3.46
N HIS A 336 7.67 -24.59 2.61
CA HIS A 336 7.50 -24.54 1.15
C HIS A 336 6.42 -25.50 0.64
N ARG A 337 6.30 -26.72 1.19
CA ARG A 337 5.22 -27.66 0.84
C ARG A 337 3.81 -27.08 1.10
N TYR A 338 3.66 -26.22 2.10
CA TYR A 338 2.41 -25.54 2.42
C TYR A 338 2.28 -24.16 1.76
N GLY A 339 3.21 -23.78 0.87
CA GLY A 339 3.19 -22.49 0.18
C GLY A 339 3.64 -21.29 1.03
N LEU A 340 4.32 -21.54 2.15
CA LEU A 340 4.85 -20.50 3.03
C LEU A 340 6.30 -20.18 2.70
N LYS A 341 6.59 -18.89 2.47
CA LYS A 341 7.97 -18.37 2.39
C LYS A 341 8.60 -18.30 3.77
N VAL A 342 9.93 -18.38 3.87
CA VAL A 342 10.68 -18.26 5.13
C VAL A 342 11.72 -17.16 5.03
N LEU A 343 11.61 -16.19 5.94
CA LEU A 343 12.56 -15.11 6.17
C LEU A 343 13.23 -15.31 7.53
N PRO A 344 14.55 -15.58 7.58
CA PRO A 344 15.23 -15.75 8.84
C PRO A 344 15.38 -14.39 9.54
N TYR A 345 15.43 -14.43 10.88
CA TYR A 345 15.70 -13.25 11.69
C TYR A 345 17.21 -12.98 11.74
N LEU A 346 17.62 -11.83 11.25
CA LEU A 346 18.98 -11.29 11.31
C LEU A 346 18.94 -9.88 11.89
N THR A 347 20.07 -9.37 12.37
CA THR A 347 20.17 -7.97 12.80
C THR A 347 21.36 -7.30 12.13
N PHE A 348 21.30 -5.98 11.89
CA PHE A 348 22.45 -5.25 11.37
C PHE A 348 23.54 -4.97 12.42
N THR A 349 23.25 -5.15 13.72
CA THR A 349 24.10 -4.62 14.79
C THR A 349 24.49 -5.62 15.85
N ASP A 350 23.69 -6.63 16.13
CA ASP A 350 23.87 -7.39 17.36
C ASP A 350 24.98 -8.42 17.17
N LEU A 351 25.96 -8.39 18.08
CA LEU A 351 26.98 -9.43 18.17
C LEU A 351 26.96 -10.03 19.57
N GLU A 352 26.76 -11.34 19.62
CA GLU A 352 26.57 -12.09 20.86
C GLU A 352 27.89 -12.39 21.58
N PHE A 353 27.91 -12.30 22.90
CA PHE A 353 29.12 -12.47 23.73
C PHE A 353 29.80 -13.83 23.54
N GLY A 354 29.00 -14.86 23.28
CA GLY A 354 29.49 -16.22 23.06
C GLY A 354 30.04 -16.46 21.64
N ALA A 355 29.90 -15.53 20.71
CA ALA A 355 30.43 -15.67 19.37
C ALA A 355 31.96 -15.46 19.36
N PRO A 356 32.75 -16.27 18.63
CA PRO A 356 34.20 -16.09 18.54
C PRO A 356 34.63 -14.68 18.10
N ALA A 357 33.87 -14.09 17.17
CA ALA A 357 34.12 -12.73 16.69
C ALA A 357 33.99 -11.66 17.79
N PHE A 358 33.13 -11.88 18.80
CA PHE A 358 33.00 -10.94 19.92
C PHE A 358 34.27 -10.91 20.78
N ALA A 359 34.83 -12.08 21.10
CA ALA A 359 36.06 -12.18 21.88
C ALA A 359 37.24 -11.51 21.17
N ALA A 360 37.29 -11.63 19.83
CA ALA A 360 38.35 -11.04 19.01
C ALA A 360 38.18 -9.54 18.80
N HIS A 361 36.96 -9.06 18.49
CA HIS A 361 36.74 -7.72 17.94
C HIS A 361 35.66 -6.89 18.65
N GLY A 362 34.96 -7.43 19.65
CA GLY A 362 33.77 -6.77 20.23
C GLY A 362 34.02 -5.33 20.73
N LYS A 363 35.20 -5.02 21.29
CA LYS A 363 35.56 -3.65 21.70
C LYS A 363 35.91 -2.72 20.54
N GLU A 364 36.49 -3.29 19.48
CA GLU A 364 36.87 -2.56 18.28
C GLU A 364 35.62 -2.15 17.49
N TRP A 365 34.67 -3.08 17.33
CA TRP A 365 33.52 -2.89 16.46
C TRP A 365 32.28 -2.28 17.13
N ARG A 366 32.13 -2.40 18.46
CA ARG A 366 30.94 -1.89 19.16
C ARG A 366 30.72 -0.39 18.97
N ILE A 367 29.45 0.01 19.02
CA ILE A 367 29.07 1.42 19.15
C ILE A 367 29.55 1.99 20.50
N GLU A 368 29.86 3.29 20.52
CA GLU A 368 30.08 4.05 21.76
C GLU A 368 29.17 5.30 21.77
N PRO A 369 28.43 5.59 22.86
CA PRO A 369 28.37 4.84 24.12
C PRO A 369 27.86 3.41 23.94
N VAL A 370 28.45 2.46 24.67
CA VAL A 370 28.08 1.04 24.60
C VAL A 370 26.58 0.87 24.81
N ALA A 371 25.95 0.18 23.87
CA ALA A 371 24.58 -0.30 24.00
C ALA A 371 24.62 -1.83 24.09
N GLU A 372 24.07 -2.35 25.18
CA GLU A 372 23.92 -3.77 25.46
C GLU A 372 22.45 -4.13 25.43
N PHE A 373 22.14 -5.33 24.92
CA PHE A 373 20.79 -5.87 24.96
C PHE A 373 20.75 -7.21 25.70
N ASN A 374 19.84 -7.31 26.69
CA ASN A 374 19.58 -8.48 27.52
C ASN A 374 20.82 -9.16 28.13
N TYR A 375 21.87 -8.39 28.49
CA TYR A 375 23.13 -8.92 29.04
C TYR A 375 23.80 -9.97 28.14
N ARG A 376 23.62 -9.84 26.82
CA ARG A 376 23.90 -10.91 25.88
C ARG A 376 24.61 -10.47 24.61
N THR A 377 24.19 -9.34 24.05
CA THR A 377 24.78 -8.78 22.84
C THR A 377 25.24 -7.36 23.10
N HIS A 378 26.31 -6.95 22.41
CA HIS A 378 26.56 -5.53 22.18
C HIS A 378 26.10 -5.16 20.79
N LEU A 379 25.69 -3.90 20.64
CA LEU A 379 25.46 -3.32 19.33
C LEU A 379 26.80 -2.93 18.69
N MET A 380 27.02 -3.42 17.48
CA MET A 380 28.14 -3.08 16.61
C MET A 380 27.83 -1.83 15.80
N CYS A 381 28.85 -1.01 15.57
CA CYS A 381 28.71 0.22 14.83
C CYS A 381 28.54 -0.08 13.33
N TYR A 382 27.48 0.45 12.72
CA TYR A 382 27.27 0.35 11.27
C TYR A 382 28.43 0.93 10.44
N GLY A 383 29.22 1.83 11.02
CA GLY A 383 30.37 2.46 10.39
C GLY A 383 31.69 1.70 10.57
N ALA A 384 31.75 0.67 11.42
CA ALA A 384 32.96 -0.14 11.60
C ALA A 384 33.10 -1.09 10.39
N GLU A 385 34.20 -0.95 9.64
CA GLU A 385 34.42 -1.73 8.41
C GLU A 385 34.56 -3.23 8.70
N GLY A 386 35.34 -3.60 9.72
CA GLY A 386 35.49 -5.01 10.12
C GLY A 386 34.16 -5.67 10.51
N TRP A 387 33.25 -4.94 11.15
CA TRP A 387 31.89 -5.45 11.43
C TRP A 387 31.07 -5.64 10.16
N GLN A 388 31.06 -4.65 9.26
CA GLN A 388 30.31 -4.74 8.00
C GLN A 388 30.76 -5.95 7.19
N GLU A 389 32.07 -6.17 7.06
CA GLU A 389 32.62 -7.32 6.34
C GLU A 389 32.28 -8.64 7.01
N HIS A 390 32.40 -8.73 8.34
CA HIS A 390 32.02 -9.92 9.09
C HIS A 390 30.55 -10.27 8.91
N TRP A 391 29.68 -9.29 9.11
CA TRP A 391 28.24 -9.45 8.92
C TRP A 391 27.89 -9.89 7.50
N GLN A 392 28.48 -9.26 6.47
CA GLN A 392 28.23 -9.62 5.08
C GLN A 392 28.63 -11.07 4.79
N ARG A 393 29.77 -11.54 5.32
CA ARG A 393 30.19 -12.94 5.18
C ARG A 393 29.22 -13.91 5.83
N GLU A 394 28.81 -13.64 7.08
CA GLU A 394 27.86 -14.50 7.79
C GLU A 394 26.51 -14.59 7.09
N VAL A 395 25.98 -13.46 6.61
CA VAL A 395 24.70 -13.43 5.89
C VAL A 395 24.81 -14.11 4.52
N ALA A 396 25.90 -13.90 3.77
CA ALA A 396 26.13 -14.61 2.52
C ALA A 396 26.20 -16.12 2.71
N ALA A 397 26.95 -16.59 3.71
CA ALA A 397 27.08 -18.00 4.01
C ALA A 397 25.75 -18.64 4.42
N ALA A 398 24.96 -17.96 5.26
CA ALA A 398 23.61 -18.43 5.62
C ALA A 398 22.68 -18.48 4.40
N TRP A 399 22.74 -17.47 3.53
CA TRP A 399 21.96 -17.42 2.29
C TRP A 399 22.32 -18.53 1.31
N GLU A 400 23.61 -18.80 1.11
CA GLU A 400 24.09 -19.88 0.24
C GLU A 400 23.67 -21.25 0.77
N ARG A 401 23.76 -21.44 2.10
CA ARG A 401 23.47 -22.72 2.76
C ARG A 401 21.99 -23.08 2.77
N PHE A 402 21.10 -22.11 2.98
CA PHE A 402 19.68 -22.38 3.20
C PHE A 402 18.80 -21.75 2.11
N PRO A 403 17.72 -22.42 1.68
CA PRO A 403 16.84 -21.92 0.63
C PRO A 403 15.83 -20.88 1.16
N PHE A 404 16.32 -19.84 1.85
CA PHE A 404 15.48 -18.74 2.31
C PHE A 404 14.91 -17.92 1.14
N ASP A 405 13.71 -17.37 1.35
CA ASP A 405 12.93 -16.62 0.35
C ASP A 405 13.14 -15.10 0.43
N GLY A 406 14.06 -14.67 1.27
CA GLY A 406 14.26 -13.27 1.62
C GLY A 406 14.92 -13.13 2.98
N LEU A 407 15.05 -11.91 3.48
CA LEU A 407 15.61 -11.63 4.80
C LEU A 407 14.68 -10.73 5.61
N TYR A 408 14.59 -11.00 6.92
CA TYR A 408 14.12 -10.03 7.90
C TYR A 408 15.32 -9.43 8.63
N LEU A 409 15.46 -8.11 8.57
CA LEU A 409 16.56 -7.37 9.19
C LEU A 409 16.05 -6.48 10.32
N ASP A 410 16.42 -6.84 11.54
CA ASP A 410 16.23 -6.00 12.71
C ASP A 410 17.40 -5.03 12.90
N PHE A 411 17.15 -3.89 13.54
CA PHE A 411 18.21 -2.97 13.94
C PHE A 411 17.71 -1.86 14.86
N TRP A 412 18.67 -1.27 15.55
CA TRP A 412 18.41 -0.20 16.50
C TRP A 412 18.53 1.15 15.80
N ALA A 413 17.45 1.59 15.15
CA ALA A 413 17.37 2.90 14.51
C ALA A 413 17.66 4.06 15.48
N GLY A 414 17.38 3.87 16.78
CA GLY A 414 17.73 4.82 17.83
C GLY A 414 19.21 4.97 18.16
N LYS A 415 20.08 4.15 17.56
CA LYS A 415 21.53 4.05 17.84
C LYS A 415 22.37 4.19 16.56
N LEU A 416 22.10 5.21 15.75
CA LEU A 416 22.90 5.52 14.55
C LEU A 416 24.15 6.37 14.83
N LEU A 417 24.25 6.98 16.01
CA LEU A 417 25.37 7.85 16.41
C LEU A 417 26.45 7.06 17.17
N CYS A 418 27.71 7.14 16.74
CA CYS A 418 28.84 6.47 17.39
C CYS A 418 29.99 7.43 17.72
N ARG A 419 30.72 7.17 18.80
CA ARG A 419 31.91 7.90 19.27
C ARG A 419 33.14 7.02 19.47
N ASN A 420 33.13 5.81 18.91
CA ASN A 420 34.24 4.88 19.09
C ASN A 420 35.38 5.22 18.13
N GLU A 421 36.40 5.88 18.66
CA GLU A 421 37.56 6.35 17.88
C GLU A 421 38.37 5.19 17.27
N ARG A 422 38.26 3.96 17.81
CA ARG A 422 39.01 2.78 17.32
C ARG A 422 38.71 2.44 15.87
N HIS A 423 37.52 2.80 15.37
CA HIS A 423 37.12 2.62 13.97
C HIS A 423 36.75 3.96 13.31
N GLY A 424 37.30 5.07 13.80
CA GLY A 424 37.21 6.38 13.16
C GLY A 424 35.90 7.14 13.41
N CYS A 425 35.06 6.72 14.35
CA CYS A 425 33.92 7.53 14.80
C CYS A 425 34.38 8.60 15.79
N VAL A 426 35.03 9.64 15.27
CA VAL A 426 35.63 10.74 16.05
C VAL A 426 34.72 11.97 16.10
N GLY A 427 34.94 12.84 17.09
CA GLY A 427 34.29 14.14 17.17
C GLY A 427 33.54 14.41 18.46
N PRO A 428 33.28 15.70 18.78
CA PRO A 428 32.60 16.08 20.01
C PRO A 428 31.13 15.60 20.06
N HIS A 429 30.51 15.38 18.90
CA HIS A 429 29.12 14.91 18.80
C HIS A 429 29.02 13.51 18.18
N GLY A 430 30.13 12.92 17.75
CA GLY A 430 30.17 11.58 17.14
C GLY A 430 29.90 11.56 15.63
N ARG A 431 29.89 10.36 15.05
CA ARG A 431 29.59 10.09 13.64
C ARG A 431 28.19 9.52 13.49
N PHE A 432 27.40 10.06 12.57
CA PHE A 432 26.11 9.51 12.19
C PHE A 432 26.30 8.46 11.09
N ASN A 433 26.05 7.19 11.41
CA ASN A 433 26.48 6.04 10.61
C ASN A 433 25.43 5.55 9.59
N ALA A 434 24.51 6.40 9.16
CA ALA A 434 23.59 6.09 8.06
C ALA A 434 24.31 5.61 6.78
N PRO A 435 25.49 6.16 6.37
CA PRO A 435 26.21 5.62 5.21
C PRO A 435 26.68 4.18 5.36
N GLY A 436 27.10 3.79 6.57
CA GLY A 436 27.52 2.41 6.86
C GLY A 436 26.33 1.45 6.80
N LEU A 437 25.22 1.81 7.45
CA LEU A 437 23.98 1.05 7.40
C LEU A 437 23.46 0.93 5.95
N ARG A 438 23.57 1.99 5.15
CA ARG A 438 23.20 1.96 3.72
C ARG A 438 24.00 0.92 2.94
N ARG A 439 25.31 0.78 3.18
CA ARG A 439 26.11 -0.24 2.51
C ARG A 439 25.64 -1.65 2.86
N MET A 440 25.31 -1.90 4.13
CA MET A 440 24.79 -3.19 4.57
C MET A 440 23.40 -3.48 3.96
N ALA A 441 22.50 -2.48 3.92
CA ALA A 441 21.18 -2.59 3.29
C ALA A 441 21.28 -2.88 1.79
N ARG A 442 22.18 -2.20 1.08
CA ARG A 442 22.48 -2.46 -0.35
C ARG A 442 22.95 -3.88 -0.59
N PHE A 443 23.85 -4.37 0.25
CA PHE A 443 24.34 -5.75 0.17
C PHE A 443 23.19 -6.75 0.34
N ALA A 444 22.38 -6.60 1.40
CA ALA A 444 21.23 -7.47 1.65
C ALA A 444 20.23 -7.47 0.49
N ALA A 445 19.88 -6.30 -0.03
CA ALA A 445 18.98 -6.17 -1.18
C ALA A 445 19.55 -6.86 -2.42
N SER A 446 20.86 -6.72 -2.67
CA SER A 446 21.54 -7.37 -3.80
C SER A 446 21.53 -8.90 -3.67
N LEU A 447 21.68 -9.42 -2.45
CA LEU A 447 21.64 -10.85 -2.17
C LEU A 447 20.23 -11.44 -2.37
N VAL A 448 19.23 -10.79 -1.78
CA VAL A 448 17.81 -11.18 -1.88
C VAL A 448 17.31 -11.14 -3.33
N ALA A 449 17.77 -10.15 -4.12
CA ALA A 449 17.40 -10.03 -5.53
C ALA A 449 17.81 -11.25 -6.38
N GLN A 450 18.83 -12.01 -5.98
CA GLN A 450 19.29 -13.21 -6.70
C GLN A 450 18.25 -14.33 -6.75
N ARG A 451 17.30 -14.36 -5.81
CA ARG A 451 16.21 -15.35 -5.73
C ARG A 451 14.82 -14.70 -5.87
N GLU A 452 14.76 -13.48 -6.40
CA GLU A 452 13.53 -12.67 -6.45
C GLU A 452 12.81 -12.52 -5.09
N GLY A 453 13.54 -12.67 -3.98
CA GLY A 453 13.01 -12.70 -2.62
C GLY A 453 12.53 -11.34 -2.11
N LEU A 454 12.10 -11.28 -0.84
CA LEU A 454 11.64 -10.04 -0.17
C LEU A 454 12.59 -9.59 0.94
N LEU A 455 12.83 -8.28 1.03
CA LEU A 455 13.58 -7.70 2.14
C LEU A 455 12.64 -6.92 3.09
N VAL A 456 12.48 -7.44 4.31
CA VAL A 456 11.69 -6.83 5.38
C VAL A 456 12.65 -6.21 6.39
N ALA A 457 12.40 -4.98 6.82
CA ALA A 457 13.25 -4.31 7.82
C ALA A 457 12.44 -3.70 8.97
N ASN A 458 13.01 -3.75 10.18
CA ASN A 458 12.43 -3.11 11.35
C ASN A 458 12.64 -1.59 11.33
N CYS A 459 11.73 -0.87 10.70
CA CYS A 459 11.90 0.57 10.49
C CYS A 459 11.31 1.40 11.62
N ASN A 460 10.18 1.02 12.22
CA ASN A 460 9.39 1.89 13.10
C ASN A 460 9.32 3.32 12.52
N ILE A 461 9.94 4.29 13.19
CA ILE A 461 10.12 5.65 12.69
C ILE A 461 11.54 5.77 12.16
N LEU A 462 11.81 5.21 10.96
CA LEU A 462 13.07 5.39 10.24
C LEU A 462 12.86 6.42 9.12
N PRO A 463 13.35 7.66 9.29
CA PRO A 463 13.10 8.76 8.35
C PRO A 463 13.97 8.67 7.09
N LEU A 464 15.04 7.87 7.11
CA LEU A 464 16.13 7.90 6.14
C LEU A 464 15.78 7.29 4.77
N ALA A 465 15.53 8.14 3.79
CA ALA A 465 15.28 7.75 2.40
C ALA A 465 16.40 6.87 1.82
N MET A 466 17.66 7.24 2.12
CA MET A 466 18.84 6.54 1.62
C MET A 466 18.94 5.08 2.11
N LEU A 467 18.13 4.70 3.11
CA LEU A 467 17.98 3.33 3.60
C LEU A 467 16.70 2.68 3.09
N ASN A 468 15.57 3.37 3.27
CA ASN A 468 14.26 2.80 2.97
C ASN A 468 14.09 2.42 1.49
N ASN A 469 14.78 3.11 0.57
CA ASN A 469 14.76 2.77 -0.86
C ASN A 469 15.27 1.34 -1.16
N TRP A 470 15.97 0.69 -0.22
CA TRP A 470 16.49 -0.68 -0.36
C TRP A 470 15.56 -1.75 0.19
N PHE A 471 14.58 -1.39 1.02
CA PHE A 471 13.65 -2.35 1.63
C PHE A 471 12.41 -2.53 0.75
N ASP A 472 11.80 -3.71 0.79
CA ASP A 472 10.52 -3.95 0.12
C ASP A 472 9.35 -3.70 1.07
N ILE A 473 9.55 -4.02 2.36
CA ILE A 473 8.53 -3.93 3.39
C ILE A 473 9.13 -3.31 4.66
N ARG A 474 8.40 -2.38 5.25
CA ARG A 474 8.75 -1.71 6.50
C ARG A 474 7.88 -2.25 7.61
N LEU A 475 8.50 -2.72 8.68
CA LEU A 475 7.80 -3.09 9.90
C LEU A 475 7.59 -1.85 10.77
N LEU A 476 6.35 -1.65 11.24
CA LEU A 476 5.96 -0.57 12.15
C LEU A 476 5.27 -1.14 13.41
N GLY A 477 5.21 -0.33 14.48
CA GLY A 477 4.40 -0.62 15.67
C GLY A 477 5.11 -1.37 16.80
N GLU A 478 6.44 -1.39 16.82
CA GLU A 478 7.21 -2.00 17.91
C GLU A 478 7.32 -1.09 19.13
N TRP A 479 7.58 0.21 18.90
CA TRP A 479 7.90 1.15 19.98
C TRP A 479 6.67 1.64 20.73
N ALA A 480 5.58 1.86 20.00
CA ALA A 480 4.34 2.42 20.51
C ALA A 480 3.17 1.98 19.64
N ASP A 481 1.96 2.21 20.14
CA ASP A 481 0.73 2.07 19.38
C ASP A 481 0.72 3.06 18.19
N PRO A 482 0.69 2.58 16.94
CA PRO A 482 0.66 3.43 15.76
C PRO A 482 -0.51 4.43 15.74
N GLU A 483 -1.68 4.07 16.30
CA GLU A 483 -2.85 4.96 16.35
C GLU A 483 -2.62 6.20 17.22
N GLN A 484 -1.69 6.14 18.18
CA GLN A 484 -1.39 7.23 19.12
C GLN A 484 -0.28 8.16 18.62
N THR A 485 0.30 7.87 17.46
CA THR A 485 1.36 8.72 16.87
C THR A 485 0.76 10.03 16.37
N ASP A 486 1.50 11.13 16.50
CA ASP A 486 1.11 12.43 15.95
C ASP A 486 0.69 12.31 14.47
N PRO A 487 -0.43 12.90 14.02
CA PRO A 487 -0.92 12.75 12.64
C PRO A 487 0.07 13.22 11.57
N VAL A 488 0.87 14.26 11.83
CA VAL A 488 1.90 14.72 10.88
C VAL A 488 3.01 13.68 10.80
N ALA A 489 3.42 13.10 11.93
CA ALA A 489 4.39 12.01 11.96
C ALA A 489 3.86 10.72 11.30
N GLN A 490 2.58 10.37 11.46
CA GLN A 490 1.96 9.24 10.74
C GLN A 490 2.01 9.47 9.22
N ARG A 491 1.61 10.66 8.76
CA ARG A 491 1.68 11.06 7.35
C ARG A 491 3.13 11.05 6.84
N ALA A 492 4.08 11.51 7.66
CA ALA A 492 5.49 11.61 7.30
C ALA A 492 6.23 10.24 7.29
N PHE A 493 5.83 9.27 8.11
CA PHE A 493 6.63 8.05 8.28
C PHE A 493 5.87 6.75 8.08
N TYR A 494 4.54 6.73 8.24
CA TYR A 494 3.77 5.50 8.10
C TYR A 494 3.20 5.33 6.70
N HIS A 495 3.20 6.37 5.87
CA HIS A 495 2.83 6.23 4.47
C HIS A 495 3.92 5.47 3.68
N PRO A 496 3.70 4.20 3.27
CA PRO A 496 4.79 3.35 2.80
C PRO A 496 5.22 3.64 1.36
N HIS A 497 4.29 4.08 0.52
CA HIS A 497 4.58 4.36 -0.89
C HIS A 497 5.49 5.57 -1.09
N ARG A 498 5.58 6.49 -0.12
CA ARG A 498 6.60 7.55 -0.09
C ARG A 498 8.02 7.03 0.02
N PHE A 499 8.18 5.80 0.50
CA PHE A 499 9.46 5.13 0.64
C PHE A 499 9.65 4.00 -0.40
N GLY A 500 8.71 3.83 -1.32
CA GLY A 500 8.79 2.77 -2.34
C GLY A 500 8.65 1.36 -1.76
N ALA A 501 7.96 1.24 -0.63
CA ALA A 501 7.80 0.01 0.13
C ALA A 501 6.32 -0.28 0.42
N ALA A 502 6.03 -1.47 0.97
CA ALA A 502 4.78 -1.80 1.65
C ALA A 502 4.96 -1.77 3.18
N ASN A 503 3.87 -1.93 3.94
CA ASN A 503 3.89 -1.95 5.40
C ASN A 503 3.51 -3.32 5.98
N LEU A 504 4.19 -3.67 7.07
CA LEU A 504 3.85 -4.75 7.97
C LEU A 504 3.65 -4.16 9.37
N LEU A 505 2.54 -4.48 10.04
CA LEU A 505 2.18 -3.88 11.32
C LEU A 505 2.27 -4.90 12.45
N LEU A 506 3.09 -4.61 13.44
CA LEU A 506 3.05 -5.32 14.72
C LEU A 506 1.79 -4.91 15.49
N VAL A 507 1.16 -5.89 16.14
CA VAL A 507 -0.03 -5.68 16.97
C VAL A 507 0.28 -5.70 18.46
N GLY A 508 1.54 -5.96 18.85
CA GLY A 508 1.92 -6.16 20.25
C GLY A 508 1.75 -4.94 21.15
N LYS A 509 1.77 -3.72 20.59
CA LYS A 509 1.51 -2.46 21.32
C LYS A 509 0.08 -1.96 21.18
N VAL A 510 -0.74 -2.62 20.36
CA VAL A 510 -2.13 -2.24 20.14
C VAL A 510 -2.99 -2.80 21.28
N PRO A 511 -3.84 -1.98 21.94
CA PRO A 511 -4.68 -2.43 23.04
C PRO A 511 -5.64 -3.55 22.64
N VAL A 512 -6.31 -3.44 21.49
CA VAL A 512 -7.27 -4.42 20.96
C VAL A 512 -7.18 -4.48 19.43
N VAL A 513 -7.23 -5.69 18.86
CA VAL A 513 -7.33 -5.86 17.40
C VAL A 513 -8.79 -6.00 17.00
N ASP A 514 -9.37 -4.92 16.49
CA ASP A 514 -10.77 -4.84 16.05
C ASP A 514 -10.91 -4.22 14.64
N GLN A 515 -12.14 -3.92 14.22
CA GLN A 515 -12.40 -3.31 12.92
C GLN A 515 -11.88 -1.88 12.82
N ARG A 516 -11.82 -1.13 13.91
CA ARG A 516 -11.21 0.21 13.93
C ARG A 516 -9.72 0.11 13.58
N TRP A 517 -9.01 -0.80 14.25
CA TRP A 517 -7.59 -1.05 13.99
C TRP A 517 -7.35 -1.54 12.55
N LEU A 518 -8.18 -2.44 12.03
CA LEU A 518 -8.09 -2.85 10.62
C LEU A 518 -8.33 -1.68 9.65
N GLY A 519 -9.17 -0.71 10.02
CA GLY A 519 -9.43 0.50 9.27
C GLY A 519 -8.21 1.41 9.21
N PHE A 520 -7.50 1.56 10.34
CA PHE A 520 -6.20 2.23 10.41
C PHE A 520 -5.15 1.51 9.54
N ALA A 521 -5.04 0.20 9.71
CA ALA A 521 -4.10 -0.62 8.94
C ALA A 521 -4.34 -0.48 7.42
N ALA A 522 -5.60 -0.51 6.98
CA ALA A 522 -5.96 -0.33 5.59
C ALA A 522 -5.66 1.08 5.04
N ALA A 523 -5.81 2.13 5.85
CA ALA A 523 -5.51 3.51 5.43
C ALA A 523 -4.04 3.70 5.02
N PHE A 524 -3.14 2.98 5.68
CA PHE A 524 -1.70 2.96 5.40
C PHE A 524 -1.22 1.74 4.61
N GLN A 525 -2.14 0.94 4.05
CA GLN A 525 -1.84 -0.32 3.35
C GLN A 525 -0.87 -1.23 4.12
N GLY A 526 -1.05 -1.31 5.44
CA GLY A 526 -0.28 -2.16 6.32
C GLY A 526 -0.98 -3.47 6.60
N THR A 527 -0.29 -4.59 6.39
CA THR A 527 -0.83 -5.91 6.76
C THR A 527 -0.45 -6.20 8.22
N PRO A 528 -1.41 -6.53 9.10
CA PRO A 528 -1.07 -6.89 10.48
C PRO A 528 -0.43 -8.28 10.56
N VAL A 529 0.48 -8.47 11.52
CA VAL A 529 1.07 -9.78 11.82
C VAL A 529 0.02 -10.72 12.44
N LEU A 530 -0.22 -11.86 11.78
CA LEU A 530 -1.33 -12.77 12.09
C LEU A 530 -1.15 -13.47 13.44
N SER A 531 0.08 -13.88 13.76
CA SER A 531 0.39 -14.58 15.02
C SER A 531 0.25 -13.72 16.27
N GLY A 532 0.06 -12.41 16.11
CA GLY A 532 -0.12 -11.47 17.22
C GLY A 532 -1.53 -11.41 17.81
N GLY A 533 -2.52 -12.09 17.21
CA GLY A 533 -3.87 -12.19 17.79
C GLY A 533 -3.88 -12.91 19.14
N ARG A 534 -4.32 -12.23 20.20
CA ARG A 534 -4.26 -12.72 21.60
C ARG A 534 -5.49 -13.53 21.97
N THR A 535 -6.64 -13.22 21.36
CA THR A 535 -7.90 -13.95 21.58
C THR A 535 -8.32 -14.71 20.32
N PRO A 536 -9.20 -15.73 20.41
CA PRO A 536 -9.77 -16.39 19.24
C PRO A 536 -10.45 -15.44 18.26
N ALA A 537 -11.15 -14.41 18.77
CA ALA A 537 -11.83 -13.41 17.96
C ALA A 537 -10.83 -12.52 17.19
N GLU A 538 -9.76 -12.06 17.85
CA GLU A 538 -8.69 -11.30 17.19
C GLU A 538 -8.01 -12.15 16.09
N ARG A 539 -7.72 -13.43 16.38
CA ARG A 539 -7.10 -14.35 15.41
C ARG A 539 -7.99 -14.58 14.19
N GLU A 540 -9.28 -14.80 14.40
CA GLU A 540 -10.23 -14.99 13.30
C GLU A 540 -10.38 -13.72 12.47
N LEU A 541 -10.44 -12.55 13.11
CA LEU A 541 -10.52 -11.26 12.41
C LEU A 541 -9.29 -11.04 11.50
N LEU A 542 -8.09 -11.29 12.02
CA LEU A 542 -6.84 -11.20 11.25
C LEU A 542 -6.77 -12.23 10.12
N SER A 543 -7.11 -13.49 10.41
CA SER A 543 -7.16 -14.60 9.44
C SER A 543 -8.14 -14.32 8.30
N ARG A 544 -9.36 -13.89 8.62
CA ARG A 544 -10.39 -13.52 7.64
C ARG A 544 -9.92 -12.38 6.73
N ARG A 545 -9.28 -11.34 7.29
CA ARG A 545 -8.70 -10.24 6.51
C ARG A 545 -7.57 -10.73 5.59
N ALA A 546 -6.66 -11.57 6.08
CA ALA A 546 -5.58 -12.14 5.28
C ALA A 546 -6.12 -12.96 4.10
N ARG A 547 -7.10 -13.82 4.34
CA ARG A 547 -7.74 -14.63 3.31
C ARG A 547 -8.49 -13.79 2.28
N LEU A 548 -9.10 -12.66 2.70
CA LEU A 548 -9.74 -11.71 1.78
C LEU A 548 -8.72 -11.06 0.83
N LEU A 549 -7.61 -10.54 1.37
CA LEU A 549 -6.55 -9.93 0.56
C LEU A 549 -5.96 -10.94 -0.43
N ALA A 550 -5.74 -12.18 0.03
CA ALA A 550 -5.31 -13.29 -0.82
C ALA A 550 -6.30 -13.56 -1.94
N SER A 551 -7.60 -13.68 -1.62
CA SER A 551 -8.66 -13.95 -2.59
C SER A 551 -8.71 -12.88 -3.69
N PHE A 552 -8.49 -11.61 -3.34
CA PHE A 552 -8.43 -10.50 -4.30
C PHE A 552 -7.17 -10.54 -5.16
N GLY A 553 -6.09 -11.11 -4.63
CA GLY A 553 -4.78 -11.15 -5.27
C GLY A 553 -4.10 -9.79 -5.22
N THR A 554 -4.00 -9.19 -4.03
CA THR A 554 -3.34 -7.89 -3.82
C THR A 554 -1.90 -7.85 -4.32
N GLY A 555 -1.23 -9.01 -4.38
CA GLY A 555 0.13 -9.17 -4.94
C GLY A 555 0.26 -8.80 -6.42
N LYS A 556 -0.87 -8.66 -7.14
CA LYS A 556 -0.97 -8.25 -8.55
C LYS A 556 -1.70 -6.92 -8.71
N ALA A 557 -2.13 -6.29 -7.62
CA ALA A 557 -2.90 -5.06 -7.65
C ALA A 557 -2.02 -3.83 -7.50
N THR A 558 -2.43 -2.73 -8.13
CA THR A 558 -1.93 -1.40 -7.76
C THR A 558 -2.61 -0.98 -6.46
N ALA A 559 -1.83 -0.52 -5.49
CA ALA A 559 -2.34 -0.08 -4.19
C ALA A 559 -2.32 1.45 -4.13
N ARG A 560 -3.36 2.04 -3.53
CA ARG A 560 -3.43 3.47 -3.21
C ARG A 560 -3.88 3.64 -1.76
N THR A 561 -3.17 4.47 -1.01
CA THR A 561 -3.48 4.74 0.40
C THR A 561 -4.50 5.87 0.55
N ALA A 562 -4.93 6.15 1.78
CA ALA A 562 -5.79 7.29 2.07
C ALA A 562 -5.15 8.65 1.76
N HIS A 563 -3.82 8.70 1.67
CA HIS A 563 -3.07 9.93 1.37
C HIS A 563 -2.83 10.15 -0.13
N GLU A 564 -3.01 9.11 -0.95
CA GLU A 564 -2.83 9.17 -2.41
C GLU A 564 -4.14 9.34 -3.17
N LEU A 565 -5.26 8.98 -2.54
CA LEU A 565 -6.58 9.12 -3.12
C LEU A 565 -7.06 10.58 -3.06
N PRO A 566 -7.89 11.02 -4.03
CA PRO A 566 -8.39 12.39 -4.04
C PRO A 566 -9.23 12.68 -2.79
N ALA A 567 -9.09 13.88 -2.25
CA ALA A 567 -10.01 14.37 -1.24
C ALA A 567 -11.38 14.60 -1.88
N LEU A 568 -12.38 13.84 -1.45
CA LEU A 568 -13.75 13.93 -1.93
C LEU A 568 -14.64 14.48 -0.80
N PRO A 569 -15.45 15.53 -1.04
CA PRO A 569 -16.40 16.04 -0.04
C PRO A 569 -17.33 14.96 0.52
N GLU A 570 -17.71 13.98 -0.31
CA GLU A 570 -18.55 12.85 0.06
C GLU A 570 -17.88 11.88 1.04
N LEU A 571 -16.56 11.97 1.23
CA LEU A 571 -15.78 11.18 2.17
C LEU A 571 -15.34 12.01 3.39
N GLU A 572 -15.99 13.14 3.70
CA GLU A 572 -15.63 13.95 4.86
C GLU A 572 -15.64 13.12 6.16
N GLY A 573 -14.48 13.03 6.81
CA GLY A 573 -14.29 12.22 8.02
C GLY A 573 -14.30 10.69 7.78
N VAL A 574 -14.15 10.23 6.54
CA VAL A 574 -14.00 8.82 6.16
C VAL A 574 -12.70 8.64 5.38
N SER A 575 -11.84 7.73 5.85
CA SER A 575 -10.64 7.35 5.12
C SER A 575 -10.97 6.28 4.08
N ALA A 576 -10.40 6.39 2.88
CA ALA A 576 -10.52 5.39 1.84
C ALA A 576 -9.15 4.80 1.51
N SER A 577 -9.08 3.51 1.18
CA SER A 577 -7.92 2.91 0.54
C SER A 577 -8.35 1.91 -0.53
N LEU A 578 -7.47 1.64 -1.49
CA LEU A 578 -7.82 0.92 -2.71
C LEU A 578 -6.73 -0.07 -3.11
N TYR A 579 -7.15 -1.27 -3.48
CA TYR A 579 -6.41 -2.15 -4.38
C TYR A 579 -7.15 -2.26 -5.70
N PHE A 580 -6.47 -2.07 -6.83
CA PHE A 580 -7.05 -2.14 -8.17
C PHE A 580 -6.30 -3.13 -9.06
N ARG A 581 -7.04 -4.03 -9.70
CA ARG A 581 -6.54 -5.08 -10.61
C ARG A 581 -6.76 -4.64 -12.05
N GLU A 582 -5.73 -4.12 -12.69
CA GLU A 582 -5.82 -3.64 -14.08
C GLU A 582 -6.15 -4.75 -15.08
N ASP A 583 -5.75 -5.99 -14.78
CA ASP A 583 -5.94 -7.16 -15.65
C ASP A 583 -7.41 -7.62 -15.76
N ASN A 584 -8.26 -7.30 -14.77
CA ASN A 584 -9.66 -7.70 -14.76
C ASN A 584 -10.65 -6.58 -14.38
N GLY A 585 -10.16 -5.37 -14.09
CA GLY A 585 -10.97 -4.21 -13.73
C GLY A 585 -11.63 -4.29 -12.35
N GLU A 586 -11.20 -5.21 -11.48
CA GLU A 586 -11.73 -5.34 -10.12
C GLU A 586 -11.05 -4.39 -9.14
N ALA A 587 -11.82 -3.92 -8.15
CA ALA A 587 -11.34 -3.05 -7.09
C ALA A 587 -11.75 -3.57 -5.71
N LEU A 588 -10.84 -3.49 -4.74
CA LEU A 588 -11.12 -3.68 -3.33
C LEU A 588 -10.96 -2.33 -2.63
N VAL A 589 -12.08 -1.72 -2.24
CA VAL A 589 -12.11 -0.41 -1.59
C VAL A 589 -12.39 -0.61 -0.10
N THR A 590 -11.51 -0.14 0.78
CA THR A 590 -11.80 -0.09 2.22
C THR A 590 -12.14 1.34 2.60
N LEU A 591 -13.30 1.52 3.22
CA LEU A 591 -13.76 2.77 3.81
C LEU A 591 -13.75 2.61 5.33
N SER A 592 -13.08 3.50 6.06
CA SER A 592 -12.99 3.44 7.52
C SER A 592 -13.30 4.78 8.17
N ARG A 593 -13.89 4.70 9.37
CA ARG A 593 -14.25 5.88 10.15
C ARG A 593 -13.72 5.75 11.57
N ALA A 594 -12.86 6.67 11.96
CA ALA A 594 -12.27 6.70 13.30
C ALA A 594 -13.19 7.37 14.34
N ALA A 595 -14.11 8.24 13.90
CA ALA A 595 -15.09 8.86 14.79
C ALA A 595 -16.16 7.84 15.23
N ALA A 596 -16.75 8.05 16.41
CA ALA A 596 -17.79 7.18 16.97
C ALA A 596 -19.12 7.21 16.20
N GLU A 597 -19.44 8.33 15.56
CA GLU A 597 -20.67 8.47 14.79
C GLU A 597 -20.57 7.77 13.43
N PRO A 598 -21.64 7.16 12.89
CA PRO A 598 -21.64 6.60 11.55
C PRO A 598 -21.59 7.69 10.46
N ALA A 599 -21.25 7.30 9.23
CA ALA A 599 -21.32 8.14 8.05
C ALA A 599 -22.11 7.46 6.91
N SER A 600 -22.95 8.22 6.22
CA SER A 600 -23.68 7.76 5.03
C SER A 600 -22.99 8.24 3.76
N ILE A 601 -22.39 7.31 3.03
CA ILE A 601 -21.57 7.58 1.85
C ILE A 601 -22.35 7.21 0.59
N SER A 602 -22.33 8.09 -0.42
CA SER A 602 -22.86 7.76 -1.74
C SER A 602 -21.86 6.95 -2.54
N LEU A 603 -22.31 5.93 -3.28
CA LEU A 603 -21.43 5.18 -4.16
C LEU A 603 -20.96 5.97 -5.40
N ALA A 604 -21.41 7.21 -5.57
CA ALA A 604 -20.86 8.16 -6.55
C ALA A 604 -19.34 8.40 -6.39
N VAL A 605 -18.77 8.07 -5.23
CA VAL A 605 -17.30 8.15 -5.01
C VAL A 605 -16.52 7.10 -5.79
N LEU A 606 -17.12 5.96 -6.14
CA LEU A 606 -16.38 4.82 -6.71
C LEU A 606 -15.65 5.16 -8.01
N PRO A 607 -16.23 5.87 -9.00
CA PRO A 607 -15.50 6.27 -10.20
C PRO A 607 -14.29 7.18 -9.92
N ALA A 608 -14.37 8.05 -8.92
CA ALA A 608 -13.26 8.92 -8.54
C ALA A 608 -12.13 8.13 -7.85
N LEU A 609 -12.47 7.10 -7.07
CA LEU A 609 -11.49 6.24 -6.41
C LEU A 609 -10.87 5.23 -7.39
N CYS A 610 -11.70 4.46 -8.09
CA CYS A 610 -11.29 3.33 -8.92
C CYS A 610 -10.83 3.74 -10.32
N GLY A 611 -11.28 4.91 -10.80
CA GLY A 611 -11.24 5.28 -12.21
C GLY A 611 -12.56 4.95 -12.93
N PRO A 612 -12.65 5.23 -14.25
CA PRO A 612 -13.86 4.98 -15.03
C PRO A 612 -14.28 3.51 -14.96
N LEU A 613 -15.52 3.25 -14.53
CA LEU A 613 -16.06 1.89 -14.47
C LEU A 613 -16.59 1.52 -15.87
N PRO A 614 -16.19 0.37 -16.46
CA PRO A 614 -16.42 0.05 -17.87
C PRO A 614 -17.87 -0.32 -18.22
N GLY A 615 -18.81 -0.20 -17.29
CA GLY A 615 -20.22 -0.57 -17.47
C GLY A 615 -20.88 -0.86 -16.13
N ARG A 616 -21.78 -1.85 -16.12
CA ARG A 616 -22.42 -2.30 -14.87
C ARG A 616 -21.39 -3.00 -13.98
N CYS A 617 -21.50 -2.78 -12.67
CA CYS A 617 -20.64 -3.44 -11.69
C CYS A 617 -21.45 -4.06 -10.56
N LEU A 618 -20.95 -5.18 -10.05
CA LEU A 618 -21.35 -5.76 -8.79
C LEU A 618 -20.56 -5.06 -7.68
N VAL A 619 -21.27 -4.51 -6.69
CA VAL A 619 -20.65 -3.87 -5.53
C VAL A 619 -21.06 -4.64 -4.28
N ALA A 620 -20.19 -5.54 -3.81
CA ALA A 620 -20.46 -6.36 -2.63
C ALA A 620 -19.77 -5.77 -1.39
N CYS A 621 -20.49 -5.68 -0.28
CA CYS A 621 -19.93 -5.31 1.02
C CYS A 621 -19.55 -6.59 1.79
N VAL A 622 -18.26 -6.74 2.10
CA VAL A 622 -17.70 -7.97 2.66
C VAL A 622 -18.17 -8.22 4.09
N GLU A 623 -18.25 -7.18 4.92
CA GLU A 623 -18.62 -7.31 6.33
C GLU A 623 -20.11 -7.63 6.53
N THR A 624 -20.98 -7.17 5.62
CA THR A 624 -22.42 -7.48 5.65
C THR A 624 -22.78 -8.70 4.79
N GLY A 625 -21.92 -9.09 3.84
CA GLY A 625 -22.21 -10.14 2.86
C GLY A 625 -23.29 -9.74 1.84
N GLU A 626 -23.51 -8.44 1.63
CA GLU A 626 -24.63 -7.95 0.81
C GLU A 626 -24.15 -7.39 -0.52
N LEU A 627 -24.97 -7.52 -1.56
CA LEU A 627 -24.78 -6.82 -2.83
C LEU A 627 -25.53 -5.49 -2.76
N LEU A 628 -24.79 -4.38 -2.78
CA LEU A 628 -25.37 -3.05 -2.70
C LEU A 628 -26.25 -2.78 -3.92
N GLY A 629 -27.47 -2.30 -3.68
CA GLY A 629 -28.50 -2.14 -4.72
C GLY A 629 -29.18 -3.44 -5.17
N GLY A 630 -28.80 -4.60 -4.63
CA GLY A 630 -29.45 -5.90 -4.88
C GLY A 630 -29.23 -6.47 -6.29
N ARG A 631 -28.44 -5.81 -7.13
CA ARG A 631 -28.12 -6.21 -8.52
C ARG A 631 -26.86 -5.50 -8.99
N ALA A 632 -26.39 -5.84 -10.19
CA ALA A 632 -25.39 -5.03 -10.86
C ALA A 632 -25.91 -3.60 -11.13
N LEU A 633 -25.09 -2.61 -10.80
CA LEU A 633 -25.40 -1.18 -10.89
C LEU A 633 -24.69 -0.58 -12.11
N ALA A 634 -25.42 0.18 -12.92
CA ALA A 634 -24.81 1.05 -13.93
C ALA A 634 -24.18 2.29 -13.26
N PRO A 635 -23.17 2.94 -13.87
CA PRO A 635 -22.49 4.09 -13.28
C PRO A 635 -23.43 5.23 -12.87
N GLU A 636 -24.48 5.47 -13.65
CA GLU A 636 -25.53 6.47 -13.39
C GLU A 636 -26.44 6.13 -12.19
N GLU A 637 -26.44 4.87 -11.72
CA GLU A 637 -27.25 4.42 -10.58
C GLU A 637 -26.49 4.52 -9.25
N LEU A 638 -25.15 4.54 -9.30
CA LEU A 638 -24.30 4.63 -8.12
C LEU A 638 -24.63 5.82 -7.20
N PRO A 639 -24.93 7.03 -7.71
CA PRO A 639 -25.28 8.17 -6.85
C PRO A 639 -26.51 7.93 -5.97
N GLY A 640 -27.47 7.12 -6.44
CA GLY A 640 -28.70 6.79 -5.74
C GLY A 640 -28.52 5.74 -4.64
N VAL A 641 -27.38 5.05 -4.59
CA VAL A 641 -27.10 4.02 -3.58
C VAL A 641 -26.24 4.61 -2.47
N ARG A 642 -26.67 4.40 -1.22
CA ARG A 642 -25.99 4.84 -0.01
C ARG A 642 -25.45 3.63 0.75
N LEU A 643 -24.27 3.79 1.32
CA LEU A 643 -23.63 2.85 2.23
C LEU A 643 -23.43 3.52 3.58
N GLU A 644 -23.85 2.84 4.65
CA GLU A 644 -23.49 3.25 6.00
C GLU A 644 -22.13 2.65 6.38
N VAL A 645 -21.17 3.52 6.73
CA VAL A 645 -19.91 3.17 7.36
C VAL A 645 -20.08 3.44 8.86
N PRO A 646 -20.12 2.42 9.73
CA PRO A 646 -20.27 2.63 11.16
C PRO A 646 -19.08 3.39 11.74
N GLY A 647 -19.30 4.10 12.84
CA GLY A 647 -18.21 4.70 13.58
C GLY A 647 -17.30 3.65 14.21
N GLU A 648 -16.03 4.00 14.39
CA GLU A 648 -14.96 3.12 14.88
C GLU A 648 -14.93 1.75 14.18
N SER A 649 -15.17 1.74 12.86
CA SER A 649 -15.32 0.53 12.07
C SER A 649 -14.93 0.79 10.61
N LEU A 650 -15.08 -0.25 9.78
CA LEU A 650 -14.81 -0.20 8.37
C LEU A 650 -15.88 -0.93 7.55
N ARG A 651 -15.89 -0.63 6.25
CA ARG A 651 -16.59 -1.37 5.20
C ARG A 651 -15.61 -1.64 4.06
N THR A 652 -15.52 -2.89 3.63
CA THR A 652 -14.73 -3.30 2.47
C THR A 652 -15.68 -3.64 1.34
N LEU A 653 -15.55 -2.90 0.24
CA LEU A 653 -16.32 -3.09 -0.98
C LEU A 653 -15.49 -3.85 -2.00
N TRP A 654 -16.04 -4.96 -2.49
CA TRP A 654 -15.56 -5.66 -3.67
C TRP A 654 -16.35 -5.13 -4.88
N VAL A 655 -15.67 -4.39 -5.74
CA VAL A 655 -16.24 -3.87 -6.99
C VAL A 655 -15.75 -4.74 -8.14
N LYS A 656 -16.68 -5.41 -8.81
CA LYS A 656 -16.38 -6.31 -9.94
C LYS A 656 -17.19 -5.91 -11.17
N PRO A 657 -16.59 -5.78 -12.36
CA PRO A 657 -17.36 -5.63 -13.60
C PRO A 657 -18.36 -6.78 -13.75
N ASP A 658 -19.61 -6.46 -14.06
CA ASP A 658 -20.67 -7.46 -14.18
C ASP A 658 -20.41 -8.36 -15.40
N PRO A 659 -20.18 -9.68 -15.21
CA PRO A 659 -19.96 -10.58 -16.34
C PRO A 659 -21.27 -10.97 -17.04
N GLY A 660 -22.43 -10.49 -16.58
CA GLY A 660 -23.75 -10.81 -17.16
C GLY A 660 -24.21 -12.25 -16.90
N ARG A 661 -23.58 -12.93 -15.93
CA ARG A 661 -23.84 -14.33 -15.58
C ARG A 661 -23.44 -14.60 -14.12
N PRO A 662 -23.96 -15.66 -13.48
CA PRO A 662 -23.49 -16.04 -12.15
C PRO A 662 -21.98 -16.24 -12.10
N CYS A 663 -21.35 -15.75 -11.04
CA CYS A 663 -19.90 -15.85 -10.88
C CYS A 663 -19.47 -15.90 -9.42
N LEU A 664 -18.25 -16.38 -9.19
CA LEU A 664 -17.62 -16.36 -7.88
C LEU A 664 -17.03 -14.97 -7.58
N LEU A 665 -17.49 -14.34 -6.50
CA LEU A 665 -16.97 -13.04 -6.05
C LEU A 665 -15.68 -13.21 -5.27
N TYR A 666 -15.66 -14.01 -4.21
CA TYR A 666 -14.46 -14.30 -3.42
C TYR A 666 -14.49 -15.70 -2.82
N THR A 667 -13.30 -16.16 -2.40
CA THR A 667 -13.07 -17.39 -1.65
C THR A 667 -12.12 -17.13 -0.50
N LEU A 668 -12.56 -17.28 0.74
CA LEU A 668 -11.71 -17.04 1.91
C LEU A 668 -10.90 -18.30 2.26
N SER A 669 -9.98 -18.68 1.36
CA SER A 669 -9.11 -19.84 1.53
C SER A 669 -7.68 -19.49 1.95
N GLY A 670 -7.22 -18.26 1.69
CA GLY A 670 -5.80 -17.89 1.83
C GLY A 670 -5.00 -18.03 0.53
N ASN A 671 -5.65 -18.45 -0.56
CA ASN A 671 -5.10 -18.43 -1.91
C ASN A 671 -5.86 -17.42 -2.79
N GLU A 672 -5.30 -17.12 -3.97
CA GLU A 672 -6.02 -16.32 -4.98
C GLU A 672 -7.33 -17.03 -5.37
N ARG A 673 -8.37 -16.24 -5.65
CA ARG A 673 -9.67 -16.76 -6.07
C ARG A 673 -9.50 -17.74 -7.24
N PRO A 674 -10.08 -18.94 -7.18
CA PRO A 674 -9.89 -19.94 -8.22
C PRO A 674 -10.51 -19.51 -9.54
N ALA A 675 -10.00 -20.08 -10.63
CA ALA A 675 -10.66 -20.00 -11.93
C ALA A 675 -12.05 -20.66 -11.86
N THR A 676 -12.99 -20.12 -12.63
CA THR A 676 -14.36 -20.63 -12.70
C THR A 676 -14.76 -20.88 -14.14
N GLU A 677 -15.52 -21.96 -14.37
CA GLU A 677 -16.10 -22.29 -15.67
C GLU A 677 -17.62 -22.12 -15.62
N TRP A 678 -18.18 -21.44 -16.62
CA TRP A 678 -19.64 -21.27 -16.77
C TRP A 678 -20.13 -22.02 -18.01
N ASN A 679 -20.99 -23.01 -17.79
CA ASN A 679 -21.73 -23.69 -18.84
C ASN A 679 -23.10 -23.03 -19.01
N ALA A 680 -23.34 -22.40 -20.16
CA ALA A 680 -24.60 -21.69 -20.42
C ALA A 680 -25.79 -22.62 -20.64
N ASP A 681 -25.57 -23.80 -21.24
CA ASP A 681 -26.63 -24.76 -21.56
C ASP A 681 -27.14 -25.44 -20.28
N GLU A 682 -26.22 -25.82 -19.40
CA GLU A 682 -26.54 -26.43 -18.10
C GLU A 682 -26.83 -25.39 -17.02
N ARG A 683 -26.49 -24.12 -17.27
CA ARG A 683 -26.51 -23.02 -16.29
C ARG A 683 -25.74 -23.37 -15.02
N THR A 684 -24.57 -23.94 -15.22
CA THR A 684 -23.72 -24.46 -14.13
C THR A 684 -22.45 -23.63 -14.04
N LEU A 685 -22.12 -23.18 -12.82
CA LEU A 685 -20.82 -22.64 -12.46
C LEU A 685 -20.00 -23.71 -11.76
N THR A 686 -18.82 -24.01 -12.28
CA THR A 686 -17.90 -25.02 -11.73
C THR A 686 -16.60 -24.37 -11.27
N PHE A 687 -16.10 -24.77 -10.10
CA PHE A 687 -14.81 -24.34 -9.56
C PHE A 687 -14.27 -25.30 -8.49
N THR A 688 -12.97 -25.21 -8.20
CA THR A 688 -12.31 -25.98 -7.14
C THR A 688 -11.45 -25.05 -6.29
N VAL A 689 -11.68 -25.03 -4.98
CA VAL A 689 -10.85 -24.27 -4.04
C VAL A 689 -9.67 -25.14 -3.61
N ALA A 690 -8.49 -24.95 -4.20
CA ALA A 690 -7.30 -25.71 -3.84
C ALA A 690 -6.63 -25.14 -2.59
N HIS A 691 -6.32 -26.00 -1.61
CA HIS A 691 -5.54 -25.61 -0.43
C HIS A 691 -4.85 -26.83 0.23
N PRO A 692 -3.58 -26.73 0.68
CA PRO A 692 -2.84 -27.87 1.24
C PRO A 692 -3.37 -28.37 2.60
N SER A 693 -3.83 -27.48 3.49
CA SER A 693 -4.28 -27.86 4.86
C SER A 693 -5.67 -27.41 5.30
N LEU A 694 -6.34 -26.50 4.57
CA LEU A 694 -7.64 -25.96 4.94
C LEU A 694 -8.73 -26.92 4.48
N ALA A 695 -9.59 -27.37 5.40
CA ALA A 695 -10.63 -28.35 5.09
C ALA A 695 -11.77 -27.76 4.23
N ALA A 696 -12.18 -26.53 4.50
CA ALA A 696 -13.27 -25.86 3.80
C ALA A 696 -13.06 -24.34 3.77
N ALA A 697 -13.63 -23.68 2.77
CA ALA A 697 -13.54 -22.25 2.56
C ALA A 697 -14.92 -21.61 2.41
N GLU A 698 -15.07 -20.40 2.96
CA GLU A 698 -16.24 -19.56 2.69
C GLU A 698 -16.16 -19.01 1.27
N VAL A 699 -17.28 -19.05 0.55
CA VAL A 699 -17.42 -18.55 -0.81
C VAL A 699 -18.66 -17.68 -0.95
N MET A 700 -18.53 -16.65 -1.78
CA MET A 700 -19.63 -15.76 -2.13
C MET A 700 -19.87 -15.83 -3.64
N LEU A 701 -21.08 -16.21 -4.02
CA LEU A 701 -21.52 -16.31 -5.41
C LEU A 701 -22.40 -15.10 -5.73
N ALA A 702 -21.98 -14.30 -6.72
CA ALA A 702 -22.85 -13.30 -7.32
C ALA A 702 -23.81 -13.96 -8.29
N GLY A 703 -25.10 -13.87 -7.99
CA GLY A 703 -26.19 -14.43 -8.77
C GLY A 703 -27.38 -14.77 -7.86
N PRO A 704 -28.53 -15.14 -8.44
CA PRO A 704 -29.62 -15.72 -7.68
C PRO A 704 -29.16 -16.98 -6.94
N THR A 705 -29.83 -17.35 -5.84
CA THR A 705 -29.53 -18.60 -5.14
C THR A 705 -29.52 -19.78 -6.12
N PRO A 706 -28.44 -20.58 -6.15
CA PRO A 706 -28.41 -21.77 -6.99
C PRO A 706 -29.52 -22.75 -6.55
N VAL A 707 -30.13 -23.42 -7.52
CA VAL A 707 -31.11 -24.50 -7.30
C VAL A 707 -30.44 -25.67 -6.61
N THR A 708 -29.20 -25.98 -7.02
CA THR A 708 -28.35 -26.97 -6.38
C THR A 708 -26.94 -26.43 -6.26
N LEU A 709 -26.33 -26.64 -5.09
CA LEU A 709 -24.89 -26.48 -4.90
C LEU A 709 -24.36 -27.82 -4.43
N LEU A 710 -23.52 -28.46 -5.25
CA LEU A 710 -22.93 -29.76 -4.95
C LEU A 710 -21.41 -29.63 -4.81
N ALA A 711 -20.82 -30.31 -3.84
CA ALA A 711 -19.38 -30.49 -3.73
C ALA A 711 -19.07 -31.99 -3.75
N GLY A 712 -18.36 -32.46 -4.78
CA GLY A 712 -18.09 -33.89 -4.95
C GLY A 712 -19.34 -34.75 -5.11
N GLY A 713 -20.45 -34.14 -5.54
CA GLY A 713 -21.76 -34.78 -5.66
C GLY A 713 -22.68 -34.61 -4.43
N GLU A 714 -22.15 -34.14 -3.31
CA GLU A 714 -22.92 -33.96 -2.07
C GLU A 714 -23.51 -32.54 -1.95
N PRO A 715 -24.77 -32.37 -1.50
CA PRO A 715 -25.37 -31.06 -1.30
C PRO A 715 -24.64 -30.19 -0.27
N VAL A 716 -24.40 -28.93 -0.62
CA VAL A 716 -23.82 -27.91 0.29
C VAL A 716 -24.91 -26.90 0.67
N PRO A 717 -25.10 -26.60 1.97
CA PRO A 717 -26.03 -25.56 2.40
C PRO A 717 -25.66 -24.18 1.83
N VAL A 718 -26.67 -23.45 1.36
CA VAL A 718 -26.54 -22.09 0.84
C VAL A 718 -27.38 -21.14 1.67
N ALA A 719 -26.81 -20.00 2.03
CA ALA A 719 -27.49 -18.89 2.69
C ALA A 719 -27.58 -17.68 1.76
N GLY A 720 -28.64 -16.87 1.90
CA GLY A 720 -28.84 -15.65 1.11
C GLY A 720 -29.53 -15.88 -0.24
N ALA A 721 -30.40 -14.92 -0.61
CA ALA A 721 -31.18 -14.94 -1.86
C ALA A 721 -30.36 -14.46 -3.07
N TRP A 722 -29.61 -13.38 -2.87
CA TRP A 722 -28.65 -12.80 -3.82
C TRP A 722 -27.85 -11.75 -3.04
N PRO A 723 -26.55 -11.91 -2.83
CA PRO A 723 -25.67 -13.01 -3.24
C PRO A 723 -25.83 -14.26 -2.37
N ALA A 724 -25.42 -15.39 -2.91
CA ALA A 724 -25.45 -16.68 -2.22
C ALA A 724 -24.10 -16.92 -1.50
N HIS A 725 -24.19 -17.39 -0.27
CA HIS A 725 -23.06 -17.70 0.61
C HIS A 725 -23.04 -19.18 0.94
N ALA A 726 -21.86 -19.78 0.91
CA ALA A 726 -21.69 -21.18 1.27
C ALA A 726 -20.30 -21.43 1.86
N THR A 727 -20.17 -22.53 2.59
CA THR A 727 -18.88 -23.09 3.00
C THR A 727 -18.68 -24.38 2.23
N VAL A 728 -17.67 -24.41 1.34
CA VAL A 728 -17.40 -25.56 0.46
C VAL A 728 -16.12 -26.27 0.88
N PRO A 729 -16.03 -27.61 0.78
CA PRO A 729 -14.80 -28.33 1.05
C PRO A 729 -13.71 -27.96 0.03
N CYS A 730 -12.47 -27.82 0.50
CA CYS A 730 -11.33 -27.60 -0.37
C CYS A 730 -10.96 -28.87 -1.13
N ASN A 731 -10.21 -28.71 -2.22
CA ASN A 731 -9.71 -29.77 -3.11
C ASN A 731 -10.83 -30.68 -3.68
N THR A 732 -12.06 -30.16 -3.70
CA THR A 732 -13.24 -30.85 -4.22
C THR A 732 -13.90 -29.97 -5.27
N GLU A 733 -14.33 -30.57 -6.37
CA GLU A 733 -15.06 -29.84 -7.41
C GLU A 733 -16.44 -29.42 -6.88
N VAL A 734 -16.74 -28.13 -7.01
CA VAL A 734 -18.02 -27.52 -6.66
C VAL A 734 -18.78 -27.18 -7.93
N ARG A 735 -20.06 -27.56 -7.97
CA ARG A 735 -21.00 -27.24 -9.07
C ARG A 735 -22.22 -26.52 -8.52
N ALA A 736 -22.44 -25.29 -8.97
CA ALA A 736 -23.61 -24.49 -8.65
C ALA A 736 -24.53 -24.39 -9.89
N THR A 737 -25.74 -24.94 -9.81
CA THR A 737 -26.72 -24.92 -10.91
C THR A 737 -27.76 -23.84 -10.68
N PHE A 738 -28.04 -23.00 -11.66
CA PHE A 738 -28.96 -21.86 -11.52
C PHE A 738 -30.23 -22.04 -12.34
N ALA A 739 -31.38 -21.68 -11.75
CA ALA A 739 -32.67 -21.73 -12.45
C ALA A 739 -32.65 -20.84 -13.71
N PRO A 740 -33.39 -21.21 -14.77
CA PRO A 740 -33.66 -20.32 -15.91
C PRO A 740 -34.06 -18.92 -15.44
N GLU A 741 -33.60 -17.87 -16.13
CA GLU A 741 -34.20 -16.55 -15.88
C GLU A 741 -35.70 -16.65 -16.18
N PRO A 742 -36.57 -16.16 -15.28
CA PRO A 742 -37.99 -16.11 -15.59
C PRO A 742 -38.16 -15.32 -16.88
N LEU A 743 -38.73 -15.94 -17.91
CA LEU A 743 -39.07 -15.20 -19.13
C LEU A 743 -40.00 -14.04 -18.73
N PRO A 744 -39.76 -12.82 -19.22
CA PRO A 744 -40.60 -11.69 -18.87
C PRO A 744 -42.06 -12.02 -19.23
N GLN A 745 -42.96 -11.79 -18.28
CA GLN A 745 -44.40 -11.99 -18.49
C GLN A 745 -44.84 -11.14 -19.69
N LEU A 746 -45.46 -11.77 -20.69
CA LEU A 746 -45.88 -11.14 -21.94
C LEU A 746 -46.84 -9.97 -21.65
N ARG A 747 -46.44 -8.73 -21.95
CA ARG A 747 -47.32 -7.55 -21.88
C ARG A 747 -47.83 -7.19 -23.26
N MET A 748 -49.06 -7.59 -23.57
CA MET A 748 -49.75 -7.17 -24.81
C MET A 748 -50.32 -5.77 -24.65
N ARG A 749 -49.86 -4.82 -25.47
CA ARG A 749 -50.36 -3.45 -25.50
C ARG A 749 -50.94 -3.16 -26.89
N PHE A 750 -52.23 -2.84 -26.95
CA PHE A 750 -52.86 -2.33 -28.16
C PHE A 750 -53.11 -0.84 -28.02
N THR A 751 -52.78 -0.06 -29.06
CA THR A 751 -52.94 1.40 -29.08
C THR A 751 -54.14 1.86 -29.90
N ARG A 752 -54.74 0.97 -30.71
CA ARG A 752 -55.82 1.29 -31.67
C ARG A 752 -56.79 0.12 -31.89
N PHE A 753 -57.96 0.19 -31.26
CA PHE A 753 -59.00 -0.85 -31.36
C PHE A 753 -59.73 -0.88 -32.71
N ASP A 754 -59.65 0.20 -33.50
CA ASP A 754 -60.27 0.35 -34.83
C ASP A 754 -59.53 -0.40 -35.95
N THR A 755 -58.41 -1.07 -35.62
CA THR A 755 -57.55 -1.77 -36.58
C THR A 755 -57.32 -3.24 -36.23
N LEU A 756 -58.12 -3.80 -35.32
CA LEU A 756 -58.01 -5.21 -34.97
C LEU A 756 -58.32 -6.08 -36.20
N PRO A 757 -57.45 -7.04 -36.57
CA PRO A 757 -57.75 -7.95 -37.65
C PRO A 757 -58.98 -8.79 -37.30
N GLU A 758 -59.82 -9.10 -38.30
CA GLU A 758 -60.91 -10.04 -38.08
C GLU A 758 -60.33 -11.39 -37.62
N PRO A 759 -60.88 -12.00 -36.55
CA PRO A 759 -60.40 -13.28 -36.09
C PRO A 759 -60.59 -14.33 -37.18
N PRO A 760 -59.60 -15.20 -37.42
CA PRO A 760 -59.74 -16.27 -38.41
C PRO A 760 -60.91 -17.20 -38.03
N PRO A 761 -61.58 -17.83 -39.02
CA PRO A 761 -62.66 -18.75 -38.73
C PRO A 761 -62.17 -19.90 -37.85
N LEU A 762 -62.98 -20.22 -36.83
CA LEU A 762 -62.72 -21.32 -35.91
C LEU A 762 -62.79 -22.66 -36.66
N PRO A 763 -61.98 -23.67 -36.27
CA PRO A 763 -62.12 -25.01 -36.80
C PRO A 763 -63.51 -25.58 -36.53
N GLU A 764 -63.95 -26.49 -37.39
CA GLU A 764 -65.24 -27.18 -37.22
C GLU A 764 -65.36 -27.79 -35.82
N GLY A 765 -66.50 -27.54 -35.18
CA GLY A 765 -66.78 -27.98 -33.82
C GLY A 765 -66.50 -26.94 -32.72
N TYR A 766 -65.61 -25.99 -32.96
CA TYR A 766 -65.29 -24.97 -31.96
C TYR A 766 -66.24 -23.78 -32.02
N VAL A 767 -66.72 -23.35 -30.85
CA VAL A 767 -67.55 -22.15 -30.71
C VAL A 767 -66.99 -21.26 -29.61
N ILE A 768 -66.70 -20.00 -29.94
CA ILE A 768 -66.41 -18.96 -28.94
C ILE A 768 -67.72 -18.32 -28.50
N ARG A 769 -67.90 -18.19 -27.18
CA ARG A 769 -69.05 -17.49 -26.60
C ARG A 769 -68.67 -16.78 -25.29
N PRO A 770 -69.43 -15.76 -24.88
CA PRO A 770 -69.26 -15.19 -23.54
C PRO A 770 -69.56 -16.24 -22.46
N TYR A 771 -68.96 -16.00 -21.29
CA TYR A 771 -69.24 -16.72 -20.05
C TYR A 771 -70.74 -16.65 -19.70
N ARG A 772 -71.25 -17.72 -19.08
CA ARG A 772 -72.60 -17.82 -18.55
C ARG A 772 -72.57 -18.43 -17.14
N PRO A 773 -73.48 -18.01 -16.24
CA PRO A 773 -73.64 -18.68 -14.96
C PRO A 773 -73.84 -20.19 -15.16
N GLY A 774 -73.03 -21.00 -14.47
CA GLY A 774 -72.95 -22.46 -14.64
C GLY A 774 -71.68 -22.95 -15.35
N ASP A 775 -70.88 -22.07 -15.95
CA ASP A 775 -69.61 -22.43 -16.60
C ASP A 775 -68.44 -22.61 -15.63
N GLU A 776 -68.60 -22.29 -14.35
CA GLU A 776 -67.49 -22.09 -13.40
C GLU A 776 -66.65 -23.35 -13.22
N ALA A 777 -67.29 -24.52 -13.19
CA ALA A 777 -66.60 -25.81 -13.11
C ALA A 777 -65.77 -26.10 -14.36
N GLY A 778 -66.30 -25.80 -15.55
CA GLY A 778 -65.59 -25.96 -16.82
C GLY A 778 -64.45 -24.96 -16.96
N TRP A 779 -64.66 -23.70 -16.59
CA TRP A 779 -63.63 -22.66 -16.59
C TRP A 779 -62.49 -23.01 -15.62
N ALA A 780 -62.82 -23.42 -14.39
CA ALA A 780 -61.82 -23.86 -13.41
C ALA A 780 -60.98 -25.05 -13.93
N ALA A 781 -61.62 -26.01 -14.62
CA ALA A 781 -60.90 -27.14 -15.23
C ALA A 781 -59.88 -26.68 -16.27
N VAL A 782 -60.24 -25.72 -17.14
CA VAL A 782 -59.32 -25.15 -18.15
C VAL A 782 -58.13 -24.44 -17.49
N LEU A 783 -58.36 -23.61 -16.47
CA LEU A 783 -57.31 -22.88 -15.78
C LEU A 783 -56.34 -23.82 -15.05
N THR A 784 -56.88 -24.84 -14.35
CA THR A 784 -56.06 -25.85 -13.67
C THR A 784 -55.21 -26.65 -14.66
N ALA A 785 -55.80 -27.08 -15.78
CA ALA A 785 -55.10 -27.87 -16.79
C ALA A 785 -54.02 -27.08 -17.56
N THR A 786 -54.06 -25.75 -17.52
CA THR A 786 -52.99 -24.90 -18.07
C THR A 786 -51.69 -25.01 -17.26
N GLY A 787 -51.77 -25.48 -16.00
CA GLY A 787 -50.62 -25.81 -15.13
C GLY A 787 -49.90 -24.61 -14.53
N SER A 788 -49.65 -23.55 -15.31
CA SER A 788 -48.96 -22.33 -14.88
C SER A 788 -49.85 -21.33 -14.12
N LEU A 789 -51.18 -21.52 -14.13
CA LEU A 789 -52.16 -20.62 -13.52
C LEU A 789 -52.62 -21.05 -12.11
N GLY A 790 -52.01 -22.11 -11.57
CA GLY A 790 -52.32 -22.68 -10.25
C GLY A 790 -53.59 -23.56 -10.25
N GLN A 791 -54.00 -24.00 -9.05
CA GLN A 791 -55.17 -24.87 -8.86
C GLN A 791 -56.47 -24.04 -8.75
N TRP A 792 -57.47 -24.38 -9.56
CA TRP A 792 -58.76 -23.70 -9.62
C TRP A 792 -59.92 -24.63 -9.33
N ASP A 793 -60.89 -24.13 -8.58
CA ASP A 793 -62.21 -24.73 -8.41
C ASP A 793 -63.30 -23.72 -8.79
N ALA A 794 -64.54 -24.20 -8.90
CA ALA A 794 -65.68 -23.36 -9.26
C ALA A 794 -65.87 -22.18 -8.28
N GLN A 795 -65.60 -22.39 -6.98
CA GLN A 795 -65.72 -21.35 -5.96
C GLN A 795 -64.70 -20.22 -6.14
N ARG A 796 -63.49 -20.55 -6.59
CA ARG A 796 -62.44 -19.57 -6.90
C ARG A 796 -62.79 -18.76 -8.14
N VAL A 797 -63.40 -19.37 -9.15
CA VAL A 797 -63.94 -18.63 -10.31
C VAL A 797 -65.07 -17.69 -9.88
N ILE A 798 -65.98 -18.13 -9.01
CA ILE A 798 -67.03 -17.26 -8.45
C ILE A 798 -66.42 -16.07 -7.69
N ARG A 799 -65.40 -16.31 -6.86
CA ARG A 799 -64.67 -15.22 -6.17
C ARG A 799 -63.98 -14.28 -7.15
N LEU A 800 -63.42 -14.78 -8.24
CA LEU A 800 -62.83 -13.95 -9.30
C LEU A 800 -63.88 -13.05 -9.97
N LEU A 801 -65.13 -13.51 -10.10
CA LEU A 801 -66.21 -12.71 -10.69
C LEU A 801 -66.79 -11.65 -9.71
N GLN A 802 -66.54 -11.79 -8.40
CA GLN A 802 -67.16 -10.97 -7.35
C GLN A 802 -66.16 -10.12 -6.54
N GLY A 803 -64.87 -10.28 -6.78
CA GLY A 803 -63.80 -9.62 -6.01
C GLY A 803 -63.57 -8.15 -6.35
N GLU A 804 -62.75 -7.47 -5.56
CA GLU A 804 -62.34 -6.07 -5.83
C GLU A 804 -61.57 -5.96 -7.15
N ARG A 805 -60.65 -6.91 -7.40
CA ARG A 805 -60.09 -7.19 -8.72
C ARG A 805 -60.87 -8.35 -9.33
N HIS A 806 -61.74 -8.07 -10.29
CA HIS A 806 -62.65 -9.07 -10.84
C HIS A 806 -62.56 -9.25 -12.34
N ALA A 807 -62.88 -10.45 -12.81
CA ALA A 807 -63.17 -10.70 -14.20
C ALA A 807 -64.56 -10.15 -14.55
N VAL A 808 -64.65 -9.39 -15.63
CA VAL A 808 -65.91 -8.84 -16.14
C VAL A 808 -66.64 -9.97 -16.89
N PRO A 809 -67.85 -10.39 -16.49
CA PRO A 809 -68.59 -11.47 -17.15
C PRO A 809 -68.74 -11.24 -18.66
N GLU A 810 -69.07 -10.02 -19.08
CA GLU A 810 -69.24 -9.62 -20.47
C GLU A 810 -67.91 -9.56 -21.24
N GLY A 811 -66.80 -9.38 -20.52
CA GLY A 811 -65.44 -9.38 -21.04
C GLY A 811 -64.75 -10.75 -20.91
N SER A 812 -65.49 -11.80 -20.54
CA SER A 812 -64.98 -13.16 -20.33
C SER A 812 -65.50 -14.10 -21.41
N PHE A 813 -64.58 -14.71 -22.14
CA PHE A 813 -64.90 -15.55 -23.29
C PHE A 813 -64.36 -16.96 -23.10
N LEU A 814 -65.18 -17.94 -23.47
CA LEU A 814 -64.82 -19.36 -23.48
C LEU A 814 -64.88 -19.87 -24.92
N ALA A 815 -63.82 -20.54 -25.35
CA ALA A 815 -63.92 -21.43 -26.51
C ALA A 815 -64.42 -22.78 -26.03
N THR A 816 -65.41 -23.33 -26.73
CA THR A 816 -66.05 -24.60 -26.38
C THR A 816 -65.89 -25.61 -27.51
N TRP A 817 -65.73 -26.88 -27.15
CA TRP A 817 -65.83 -28.01 -28.08
C TRP A 817 -66.96 -28.93 -27.58
N HIS A 818 -67.97 -29.17 -28.43
CA HIS A 818 -69.18 -29.94 -28.11
C HIS A 818 -69.92 -29.40 -26.88
N GLY A 819 -69.87 -28.08 -26.70
CA GLY A 819 -70.52 -27.38 -25.58
C GLY A 819 -69.70 -27.31 -24.29
N LEU A 820 -68.54 -27.97 -24.21
CA LEU A 820 -67.68 -27.94 -23.03
C LEU A 820 -66.57 -26.88 -23.18
N PRO A 821 -66.28 -26.06 -22.14
CA PRO A 821 -65.16 -25.12 -22.16
C PRO A 821 -63.80 -25.82 -22.33
N VAL A 822 -63.02 -25.37 -23.31
CA VAL A 822 -61.68 -25.90 -23.63
C VAL A 822 -60.61 -24.82 -23.73
N ALA A 823 -60.99 -23.54 -23.82
CA ALA A 823 -60.11 -22.40 -23.68
C ALA A 823 -60.83 -21.22 -23.02
N THR A 824 -60.08 -20.30 -22.44
CA THR A 824 -60.62 -19.12 -21.75
C THR A 824 -59.71 -17.91 -21.90
N THR A 825 -60.32 -16.73 -21.88
CA THR A 825 -59.69 -15.44 -21.67
C THR A 825 -60.69 -14.53 -20.97
N CYS A 826 -60.24 -13.61 -20.12
CA CYS A 826 -61.14 -12.64 -19.52
C CYS A 826 -60.50 -11.27 -19.34
N THR A 827 -61.37 -10.27 -19.36
CA THR A 827 -61.01 -8.91 -19.00
C THR A 827 -61.08 -8.77 -17.49
N VAL A 828 -59.98 -8.36 -16.87
CA VAL A 828 -59.86 -8.14 -15.43
C VAL A 828 -59.72 -6.65 -15.17
N VAL A 829 -60.48 -6.16 -14.19
CA VAL A 829 -60.43 -4.77 -13.74
C VAL A 829 -60.05 -4.75 -12.27
N GLY A 830 -58.98 -4.05 -11.91
CA GLY A 830 -58.53 -3.86 -10.53
C GLY A 830 -58.86 -2.48 -9.96
N PRO A 831 -58.92 -2.34 -8.62
CA PRO A 831 -59.08 -1.04 -7.98
C PRO A 831 -57.81 -0.20 -8.24
N ASN A 832 -57.99 1.02 -8.74
CA ASN A 832 -56.93 1.99 -9.09
C ASN A 832 -56.09 1.64 -10.34
N GLU A 833 -56.54 0.73 -11.20
CA GLU A 833 -55.91 0.50 -12.50
C GLU A 833 -56.60 1.36 -13.57
N GLU A 834 -55.86 2.26 -14.23
CA GLU A 834 -56.39 3.13 -15.29
C GLU A 834 -56.75 2.35 -16.58
N THR A 835 -56.28 1.11 -16.72
CA THR A 835 -56.47 0.28 -17.92
C THR A 835 -56.87 -1.16 -17.55
N PRO A 836 -57.93 -1.72 -18.17
CA PRO A 836 -58.29 -3.12 -17.98
C PRO A 836 -57.22 -4.07 -18.55
N GLU A 837 -57.00 -5.21 -17.90
CA GLU A 837 -56.04 -6.23 -18.31
C GLU A 837 -56.76 -7.43 -18.95
N ILE A 838 -56.15 -8.07 -19.95
CA ILE A 838 -56.55 -9.42 -20.37
C ILE A 838 -55.82 -10.43 -19.47
N GLY A 839 -56.58 -11.12 -18.63
CA GLY A 839 -56.08 -12.09 -17.67
C GLY A 839 -56.59 -13.51 -17.92
N TRP A 840 -55.99 -14.46 -17.22
CA TRP A 840 -56.43 -15.85 -17.13
C TRP A 840 -56.63 -16.51 -18.50
N VAL A 841 -55.66 -16.30 -19.40
CA VAL A 841 -55.66 -16.92 -20.74
C VAL A 841 -55.16 -18.35 -20.63
N GLY A 842 -55.99 -19.32 -20.99
CA GLY A 842 -55.65 -20.75 -20.87
C GLY A 842 -56.34 -21.61 -21.92
N VAL A 843 -55.68 -22.70 -22.30
CA VAL A 843 -56.20 -23.69 -23.26
C VAL A 843 -55.86 -25.09 -22.71
N LEU A 844 -56.83 -26.00 -22.76
CA LEU A 844 -56.59 -27.40 -22.44
C LEU A 844 -55.51 -27.97 -23.38
N PRO A 845 -54.51 -28.72 -22.88
CA PRO A 845 -53.40 -29.23 -23.71
C PRO A 845 -53.86 -29.98 -24.97
N ALA A 846 -54.90 -30.80 -24.87
CA ALA A 846 -55.45 -31.56 -26.00
C ALA A 846 -56.10 -30.69 -27.11
N HIS A 847 -56.28 -29.39 -26.88
CA HIS A 847 -56.90 -28.45 -27.81
C HIS A 847 -55.94 -27.35 -28.27
N GLN A 848 -54.66 -27.40 -27.86
CA GLN A 848 -53.60 -26.54 -28.40
C GLN A 848 -53.31 -26.91 -29.86
N GLY A 849 -52.76 -25.97 -30.64
CA GLY A 849 -52.53 -26.16 -32.08
C GLY A 849 -53.77 -26.07 -32.97
N HIS A 850 -54.98 -26.08 -32.39
CA HIS A 850 -56.26 -25.91 -33.11
C HIS A 850 -56.67 -24.45 -33.28
N ARG A 851 -55.71 -23.56 -33.58
CA ARG A 851 -55.89 -22.10 -33.66
C ARG A 851 -56.33 -21.40 -32.36
N LEU A 852 -56.32 -22.10 -31.22
CA LEU A 852 -56.62 -21.51 -29.89
C LEU A 852 -55.37 -21.12 -29.11
N ALA A 853 -54.24 -21.81 -29.35
CA ALA A 853 -52.90 -21.50 -28.84
C ALA A 853 -51.85 -22.21 -29.73
N PHE A 854 -50.59 -21.78 -29.66
CA PHE A 854 -49.47 -22.52 -30.27
C PHE A 854 -49.27 -23.86 -29.52
N PRO A 855 -48.87 -24.95 -30.22
CA PRO A 855 -48.59 -26.24 -29.61
C PRO A 855 -47.42 -26.22 -28.62
#